data_AF-A0AAD7CHW4-F1
#
_entry.id   AF-A0AAD7CHW4-F1
#
_cell.length_a   1.000
_cell.length_b   1.000
_cell.length_c   1.000
_cell.angle_alpha   90.00
_cell.angle_beta   90.00
_cell.angle_gamma   90.00
#
_symmetry.space_group_name_H-M   'P 1'
#
loop_
_entity.id
_entity.type
_entity.pdbx_description
1 polymer ?
#
loop_
_entity_poly.entity_id
_entity_poly.type
_entity_poly.pdbx_seq_one_letter_code
_entity_poly.pdbx_strand_id
1 'polypeptide(L)'
;MKEGGVVTDEVRDALTDLVALDNVPAKRAVSIFRRIGAFFGVHVEDDVSRRSVSRFVKEGGNAAKLQFVEATQTAKGITLAGDGTSHKNETYETKFATIINDSSDENRHLQFFLGIQMAVNHTSQTQLDGWIELIEELYHLGMDSGILNEEDSRDFWNLVTGFQSDHANDQKRLFELMKEHKERCERDIRGEEAVLEFSIPELNEFLFKVTDEAIRDAGGFSAWDALSDDEQKSKINEIRQRVVRDIGQEEFNKLTDAEKSDVDLFLWAGCCMHKEMNAFKGGAHAMSEFWTKRGLTPPMKLFNRDNAAAAKATGTDAAQRAEDLTLGGAIKLASLCGAIFRHKDRKRGQQDTLRFYFDLVLGFTICFPDTNNTRFQSHEEACAVLITYLDIFIEFLEYVRKNKQKRTLNHMENNVFQGLQDIPTRHEICVVTLYYLSVSVPYMREIRGREAATDNVLELTDLHERVISHIDELIDHPEYLLSATQDAYIQGSLDGKPWSRPEAFWAVQRYAPTLPHLRDLLVAFLIGARDKWIDFSEEFSPDGALAGATLEQIARAWMRMTNDLCEGEFGTWRQSAKANPSLSVVQHNSRQMYKFNNTSEYLRALGPEMRKFLRKVTRQQDESGASRAMRIKLAKHRQAVAEENTEKDRVRAAKVQAARDALEEVAPILTITELHTDYFTVADITEQLRWHAEFGAPESRKGKKKRAPKQAESEEAPTKTKATRETKFQSLEQAVEQYISSGLPRDPLGRLGTSWEAEKMEDSLHELVTVDDLDGYDSEGDYYQR
;
A
#
# COMPACT_ATOMS: atom_id res chain seq x y z
N MET A 1 47.31 7.66 -9.95
CA MET A 1 45.85 7.62 -10.21
C MET A 1 45.35 8.90 -10.87
N LYS A 2 46.18 9.94 -10.99
CA LYS A 2 45.84 11.21 -11.61
C LYS A 2 46.82 11.53 -12.73
N GLU A 3 46.35 12.25 -13.73
CA GLU A 3 47.18 12.87 -14.76
C GLU A 3 47.01 14.38 -14.68
N GLY A 4 48.10 15.12 -14.52
CA GLY A 4 48.05 16.57 -14.31
C GLY A 4 47.21 17.00 -13.09
N GLY A 5 47.10 16.16 -12.06
CA GLY A 5 46.26 16.40 -10.88
C GLY A 5 44.77 16.09 -11.06
N VAL A 6 44.35 15.65 -12.25
CA VAL A 6 42.97 15.27 -12.57
C VAL A 6 42.83 13.75 -12.50
N VAL A 7 41.77 13.25 -11.85
CA VAL A 7 41.46 11.82 -11.85
C VAL A 7 40.93 11.43 -13.23
N THR A 8 41.57 10.46 -13.88
CA THR A 8 41.23 9.98 -15.24
C THR A 8 39.87 9.28 -15.28
N ASP A 9 39.31 9.12 -16.47
CA ASP A 9 38.00 8.47 -16.63
C ASP A 9 38.04 6.99 -16.26
N GLU A 10 39.12 6.28 -16.59
CA GLU A 10 39.29 4.86 -16.26
C GLU A 10 39.28 4.64 -14.74
N VAL A 11 39.93 5.53 -14.00
CA VAL A 11 39.95 5.47 -12.53
C VAL A 11 38.58 5.82 -11.95
N ARG A 12 37.85 6.78 -12.54
CA ARG A 12 36.49 7.14 -12.11
C ARG A 12 35.53 5.99 -12.33
N ASP A 13 35.58 5.37 -13.50
CA ASP A 13 34.71 4.26 -13.88
C ASP A 13 34.94 3.08 -12.94
N ALA A 14 36.20 2.66 -12.75
CA ALA A 14 36.50 1.53 -11.88
C ALA A 14 36.15 1.79 -10.40
N LEU A 15 36.28 3.04 -9.92
CA LEU A 15 35.82 3.41 -8.57
C LEU A 15 34.29 3.44 -8.46
N THR A 16 33.59 3.81 -9.53
CA THR A 16 32.12 3.75 -9.60
C THR A 16 31.64 2.31 -9.58
N ASP A 17 32.23 1.43 -10.38
CA ASP A 17 31.92 -0.01 -10.43
C ASP A 17 32.06 -0.66 -9.05
N LEU A 18 33.19 -0.48 -8.38
CA LEU A 18 33.40 -1.04 -7.04
C LEU A 18 32.33 -0.60 -6.05
N VAL A 19 31.89 0.65 -6.13
CA VAL A 19 30.92 1.19 -5.15
C VAL A 19 29.48 0.81 -5.49
N ALA A 20 29.11 0.84 -6.77
CA ALA A 20 27.75 0.62 -7.23
C ALA A 20 27.44 -0.86 -7.49
N LEU A 21 28.35 -1.59 -8.14
CA LEU A 21 28.17 -3.00 -8.49
C LEU A 21 28.56 -3.92 -7.31
N ASP A 22 29.72 -3.66 -6.70
CA ASP A 22 30.32 -4.54 -5.68
C ASP A 22 30.04 -4.11 -4.22
N ASN A 23 29.25 -3.06 -4.02
CA ASN A 23 28.90 -2.51 -2.70
C ASN A 23 30.11 -2.14 -1.81
N VAL A 24 31.26 -1.81 -2.41
CA VAL A 24 32.44 -1.36 -1.67
C VAL A 24 32.15 0.01 -1.03
N PRO A 25 32.41 0.21 0.28
CA PRO A 25 32.30 1.53 0.87
C PRO A 25 33.25 2.51 0.20
N ALA A 26 32.77 3.67 -0.26
CA ALA A 26 33.58 4.69 -0.96
C ALA A 26 34.89 5.06 -0.25
N LYS A 27 34.91 5.04 1.09
CA LYS A 27 36.12 5.28 1.91
C LYS A 27 37.19 4.18 1.83
N ARG A 28 36.83 3.00 1.33
CA ARG A 28 37.70 1.81 1.19
C ARG A 28 38.13 1.57 -0.25
N ALA A 29 37.43 2.12 -1.25
CA ALA A 29 37.69 1.84 -2.67
C ALA A 29 39.17 2.04 -3.07
N VAL A 30 39.77 3.19 -2.75
CA VAL A 30 41.21 3.44 -3.03
C VAL A 30 42.13 2.46 -2.29
N SER A 31 41.78 2.10 -1.04
CA SER A 31 42.59 1.14 -0.27
C SER A 31 42.57 -0.27 -0.85
N ILE A 32 41.48 -0.66 -1.51
CA ILE A 32 41.37 -1.94 -2.23
C ILE A 32 42.30 -1.92 -3.45
N PHE A 33 42.27 -0.85 -4.25
CA PHE A 33 43.21 -0.66 -5.36
C PHE A 33 44.66 -0.78 -4.93
N ARG A 34 45.04 -0.14 -3.82
CA ARG A 34 46.42 -0.23 -3.28
C ARG A 34 46.78 -1.65 -2.86
N ARG A 35 45.86 -2.40 -2.25
CA ARG A 35 46.10 -3.81 -1.84
C ARG A 35 46.27 -4.73 -3.05
N ILE A 36 45.42 -4.57 -4.06
CA ILE A 36 45.48 -5.35 -5.31
C ILE A 36 46.77 -5.00 -6.08
N GLY A 37 47.07 -3.70 -6.24
CA GLY A 37 48.30 -3.24 -6.88
C GLY A 37 49.54 -3.81 -6.18
N ALA A 38 49.61 -3.72 -4.85
CA ALA A 38 50.71 -4.29 -4.07
C ALA A 38 50.87 -5.81 -4.27
N PHE A 39 49.77 -6.56 -4.39
CA PHE A 39 49.81 -7.99 -4.69
C PHE A 39 50.47 -8.29 -6.05
N PHE A 40 50.24 -7.44 -7.05
CA PHE A 40 50.87 -7.55 -8.38
C PHE A 40 52.22 -6.82 -8.49
N GLY A 41 52.76 -6.28 -7.39
CA GLY A 41 54.00 -5.48 -7.43
C GLY A 41 53.86 -4.11 -8.10
N VAL A 42 52.63 -3.62 -8.29
CA VAL A 42 52.33 -2.31 -8.87
C VAL A 42 52.11 -1.29 -7.77
N HIS A 43 52.90 -0.22 -7.76
CA HIS A 43 52.70 0.89 -6.84
C HIS A 43 51.59 1.84 -7.35
N VAL A 44 50.55 2.03 -6.55
CA VAL A 44 49.44 2.95 -6.88
C VAL A 44 49.71 4.32 -6.26
N GLU A 45 50.16 5.26 -7.09
CA GLU A 45 50.41 6.66 -6.72
C GLU A 45 49.12 7.50 -6.67
N ASP A 46 49.16 8.62 -5.94
CA ASP A 46 48.05 9.53 -5.62
C ASP A 46 46.97 8.98 -4.66
N ASP A 47 46.02 9.86 -4.32
CA ASP A 47 44.82 9.54 -3.56
C ASP A 47 43.57 10.22 -4.15
N VAL A 48 42.41 9.59 -3.94
CA VAL A 48 41.10 10.08 -4.31
C VAL A 48 40.23 10.16 -3.06
N SER A 49 39.74 11.36 -2.76
CA SER A 49 38.94 11.57 -1.55
C SER A 49 37.61 10.81 -1.60
N ARG A 50 37.06 10.45 -0.43
CA ARG A 50 35.70 9.90 -0.30
C ARG A 50 34.66 10.77 -1.01
N ARG A 51 34.79 12.10 -0.95
CA ARG A 51 33.87 13.04 -1.61
C ARG A 51 33.95 12.92 -3.13
N SER A 52 35.15 12.79 -3.68
CA SER A 52 35.37 12.59 -5.11
C SER A 52 34.74 11.29 -5.58
N VAL A 53 34.99 10.17 -4.88
CA VAL A 53 34.35 8.87 -5.19
C VAL A 53 32.82 8.98 -5.16
N SER A 54 32.27 9.68 -4.16
CA SER A 54 30.82 9.91 -4.07
C SER A 54 30.28 10.66 -5.30
N ARG A 55 31.04 11.63 -5.83
CA ARG A 55 30.68 12.37 -7.04
C ARG A 55 30.75 11.50 -8.29
N PHE A 56 31.75 10.63 -8.41
CA PHE A 56 31.87 9.72 -9.56
C PHE A 56 30.64 8.79 -9.66
N VAL A 57 30.17 8.29 -8.52
CA VAL A 57 28.94 7.50 -8.48
C VAL A 57 27.71 8.31 -8.91
N LYS A 58 27.62 9.59 -8.54
CA LYS A 58 26.54 10.47 -8.99
C LYS A 58 26.65 10.83 -10.48
N GLU A 59 27.87 10.94 -11.02
CA GLU A 59 28.12 11.06 -12.46
C GLU A 59 27.54 9.82 -13.17
N GLY A 60 27.78 8.61 -12.64
CA GLY A 60 27.15 7.37 -13.11
C GLY A 60 25.62 7.37 -13.01
N GLY A 61 25.05 7.95 -11.96
CA GLY A 61 23.59 8.14 -11.83
C GLY A 61 23.00 9.05 -12.91
N ASN A 62 23.66 10.17 -13.24
CA ASN A 62 23.24 11.05 -14.33
C ASN A 62 23.44 10.39 -15.70
N ALA A 63 24.49 9.59 -15.88
CA ALA A 63 24.63 8.79 -17.09
C ALA A 63 23.49 7.77 -17.24
N ALA A 64 23.03 7.15 -16.14
CA ALA A 64 21.90 6.22 -16.18
C ALA A 64 20.58 6.90 -16.56
N LYS A 65 20.41 8.18 -16.20
CA LYS A 65 19.28 9.01 -16.64
C LYS A 65 19.35 9.31 -18.13
N LEU A 66 20.52 9.72 -18.64
CA LEU A 66 20.72 9.97 -20.07
C LEU A 66 20.53 8.70 -20.91
N GLN A 67 21.02 7.56 -20.42
CA GLN A 67 20.82 6.26 -21.06
C GLN A 67 19.33 5.92 -21.24
N PHE A 68 18.49 6.24 -20.24
CA PHE A 68 17.05 6.06 -20.35
C PHE A 68 16.44 7.00 -21.40
N VAL A 69 16.79 8.28 -21.37
CA VAL A 69 16.29 9.28 -22.34
C VAL A 69 16.70 8.92 -23.77
N GLU A 70 17.92 8.44 -23.99
CA GLU A 70 18.36 7.98 -25.30
C GLU A 70 17.56 6.74 -25.76
N ALA A 71 17.23 5.83 -24.84
CA ALA A 71 16.41 4.67 -25.15
C ALA A 71 14.95 5.02 -25.51
N THR A 72 14.40 6.16 -25.07
CA THR A 72 13.03 6.55 -25.45
C THR A 72 12.92 6.93 -26.93
N GLN A 73 14.01 7.37 -27.56
CA GLN A 73 14.02 7.82 -28.96
C GLN A 73 13.69 6.70 -29.95
N THR A 74 13.96 5.44 -29.60
CA THR A 74 13.67 4.28 -30.45
C THR A 74 12.46 3.47 -29.98
N ALA A 75 11.78 3.93 -28.92
CA ALA A 75 10.70 3.18 -28.29
C ALA A 75 9.47 3.08 -29.21
N LYS A 76 8.85 1.89 -29.22
CA LYS A 76 7.51 1.67 -29.80
C LYS A 76 6.40 1.77 -28.77
N GLY A 77 6.74 1.53 -27.51
CA GLY A 77 5.87 1.69 -26.37
C GLY A 77 6.68 1.77 -25.09
N ILE A 78 6.10 2.37 -24.07
CA ILE A 78 6.69 2.48 -22.73
C ILE A 78 5.65 2.04 -21.71
N THR A 79 6.02 1.11 -20.84
CA THR A 79 5.18 0.77 -19.69
C THR A 79 5.82 1.23 -18.41
N LEU A 80 5.00 1.79 -17.52
CA LEU A 80 5.43 2.35 -16.25
C LEU A 80 5.06 1.38 -15.12
N ALA A 81 5.89 1.31 -14.09
CA ALA A 81 5.57 0.59 -12.87
C ALA A 81 5.96 1.43 -11.65
N GLY A 82 5.07 1.45 -10.66
CA GLY A 82 5.24 2.19 -9.43
C GLY A 82 4.79 1.41 -8.20
N ASP A 83 5.38 1.76 -7.06
CA ASP A 83 4.93 1.29 -5.75
C ASP A 83 5.23 2.34 -4.67
N GLY A 84 4.34 2.47 -3.71
CA GLY A 84 4.42 3.41 -2.59
C GLY A 84 4.53 2.69 -1.25
N THR A 85 5.53 3.04 -0.44
CA THR A 85 5.64 2.52 0.94
C THR A 85 6.05 3.61 1.92
N SER A 86 5.78 3.37 3.19
CA SER A 86 6.30 4.19 4.27
C SER A 86 7.61 3.61 4.84
N HIS A 87 8.61 4.44 5.10
CA HIS A 87 9.81 4.07 5.85
C HIS A 87 10.12 5.13 6.91
N LYS A 88 10.09 4.72 8.19
CA LYS A 88 10.25 5.62 9.35
C LYS A 88 9.31 6.83 9.28
N ASN A 89 8.04 6.57 9.00
CA ASN A 89 6.96 7.56 8.91
C ASN A 89 7.06 8.55 7.73
N GLU A 90 8.01 8.35 6.81
CA GLU A 90 8.08 9.11 5.54
C GLU A 90 7.59 8.26 4.39
N THR A 91 6.88 8.88 3.44
CA THR A 91 6.44 8.26 2.20
C THR A 91 7.56 8.22 1.17
N TYR A 92 7.72 7.05 0.53
CA TYR A 92 8.61 6.85 -0.60
C TYR A 92 7.87 6.15 -1.74
N GLU A 93 8.24 6.51 -2.96
CA GLU A 93 7.73 5.93 -4.21
C GLU A 93 8.90 5.38 -5.03
N THR A 94 8.78 4.15 -5.50
CA THR A 94 9.70 3.55 -6.48
C THR A 94 9.15 3.74 -7.87
N LYS A 95 10.03 3.97 -8.85
CA LYS A 95 9.66 4.21 -10.24
C LYS A 95 10.50 3.38 -11.19
N PHE A 96 9.82 2.64 -12.05
CA PHE A 96 10.39 1.84 -13.12
C PHE A 96 9.71 2.16 -14.45
N ALA A 97 10.46 2.03 -15.53
CA ALA A 97 9.94 2.08 -16.88
C ALA A 97 10.51 0.91 -17.69
N THR A 98 9.68 0.31 -18.54
CA THR A 98 10.11 -0.65 -19.55
C THR A 98 9.94 -0.02 -20.92
N ILE A 99 11.02 0.03 -21.68
CA ILE A 99 11.03 0.45 -23.09
C ILE A 99 10.80 -0.79 -23.95
N ILE A 100 9.81 -0.74 -24.84
CA ILE A 100 9.50 -1.78 -25.80
C ILE A 100 10.06 -1.38 -27.17
N ASN A 101 10.98 -2.19 -27.69
CA ASN A 101 11.58 -2.05 -29.02
C ASN A 101 11.02 -3.11 -29.98
N ASP A 102 11.38 -3.02 -31.26
CA ASP A 102 10.89 -3.93 -32.29
C ASP A 102 11.34 -5.40 -32.06
N SER A 103 10.51 -6.33 -32.49
CA SER A 103 10.55 -7.77 -32.18
C SER A 103 11.78 -8.54 -32.69
N SER A 104 12.60 -7.92 -33.55
CA SER A 104 13.80 -8.54 -34.15
C SER A 104 15.08 -8.33 -33.33
N ASP A 105 15.02 -7.57 -32.22
CA ASP A 105 16.17 -7.24 -31.39
C ASP A 105 16.31 -8.20 -30.19
N GLU A 106 17.54 -8.57 -29.82
CA GLU A 106 17.82 -9.37 -28.61
C GLU A 106 17.40 -8.63 -27.33
N ASN A 107 17.23 -7.30 -27.42
CA ASN A 107 16.82 -6.39 -26.35
C ASN A 107 15.39 -5.85 -26.56
N ARG A 108 14.43 -6.73 -26.88
CA ARG A 108 13.03 -6.35 -27.11
C ARG A 108 12.41 -5.53 -25.98
N HIS A 109 12.76 -5.83 -24.72
CA HIS A 109 12.28 -5.11 -23.54
C HIS A 109 13.46 -4.62 -22.69
N LEU A 110 13.66 -3.31 -22.59
CA LEU A 110 14.70 -2.71 -21.76
C LEU A 110 14.09 -2.11 -20.50
N GLN A 111 14.46 -2.64 -19.34
CA GLN A 111 13.92 -2.18 -18.06
C GLN A 111 14.87 -1.21 -17.36
N PHE A 112 14.31 -0.11 -16.89
CA PHE A 112 15.03 0.96 -16.21
C PHE A 112 14.44 1.20 -14.83
N PHE A 113 15.32 1.20 -13.83
CA PHE A 113 15.03 1.82 -12.54
C PHE A 113 15.25 3.33 -12.66
N LEU A 114 14.25 4.12 -12.30
CA LEU A 114 14.29 5.59 -12.38
C LEU A 114 14.54 6.26 -11.03
N GLY A 115 14.55 5.48 -9.94
CA GLY A 115 14.88 5.96 -8.60
C GLY A 115 13.76 5.77 -7.59
N ILE A 116 14.12 6.01 -6.33
CA ILE A 116 13.17 6.23 -5.23
C ILE A 116 13.00 7.73 -5.02
N GLN A 117 11.76 8.19 -4.93
CA GLN A 117 11.41 9.57 -4.59
C GLN A 117 10.73 9.62 -3.22
N MET A 118 10.90 10.72 -2.52
CA MET A 118 10.10 11.01 -1.31
C MET A 118 8.86 11.78 -1.76
N ALA A 119 7.71 11.48 -1.17
CA ALA A 119 6.51 12.27 -1.39
C ALA A 119 5.97 12.83 -0.07
N VAL A 120 5.18 13.90 -0.16
CA VAL A 120 4.58 14.55 1.01
C VAL A 120 3.40 13.75 1.57
N ASN A 121 2.74 12.96 0.72
CA ASN A 121 1.67 12.04 1.04
C ASN A 121 1.57 10.96 -0.06
N HIS A 122 0.62 10.02 0.08
CA HIS A 122 0.39 8.92 -0.87
C HIS A 122 -0.82 9.17 -1.81
N THR A 123 -1.26 10.41 -2.01
CA THR A 123 -2.43 10.67 -2.88
C THR A 123 -2.11 10.46 -4.35
N SER A 124 -3.08 9.97 -5.14
CA SER A 124 -2.90 9.73 -6.58
C SER A 124 -2.43 10.97 -7.34
N GLN A 125 -2.88 12.17 -6.95
CA GLN A 125 -2.42 13.41 -7.58
C GLN A 125 -0.94 13.68 -7.29
N THR A 126 -0.51 13.52 -6.03
CA THR A 126 0.91 13.72 -5.67
C THR A 126 1.82 12.70 -6.38
N GLN A 127 1.33 11.47 -6.57
CA GLN A 127 2.04 10.45 -7.33
C GLN A 127 2.17 10.83 -8.83
N LEU A 128 1.09 11.30 -9.46
CA LEU A 128 1.11 11.81 -10.84
C LEU A 128 2.09 12.98 -10.98
N ASP A 129 1.97 13.99 -10.12
CA ASP A 129 2.85 15.16 -10.14
C ASP A 129 4.32 14.74 -10.02
N GLY A 130 4.62 13.77 -9.15
CA GLY A 130 5.96 13.22 -9.02
C GLY A 130 6.45 12.49 -10.28
N TRP A 131 5.56 11.88 -11.07
CA TRP A 131 5.92 11.28 -12.36
C TRP A 131 6.20 12.36 -13.41
N ILE A 132 5.35 13.37 -13.51
CA ILE A 132 5.54 14.51 -14.40
C ILE A 132 6.88 15.22 -14.09
N GLU A 133 7.10 15.59 -12.83
CA GLU A 133 8.35 16.24 -12.38
C GLU A 133 9.59 15.38 -12.71
N LEU A 134 9.49 14.05 -12.59
CA LEU A 134 10.58 13.15 -12.94
C LEU A 134 10.88 13.16 -14.44
N ILE A 135 9.86 13.03 -15.30
CA ILE A 135 10.04 13.01 -16.75
C ILE A 135 10.56 14.36 -17.25
N GLU A 136 10.05 15.47 -16.74
CA GLU A 136 10.56 16.81 -17.03
C GLU A 136 12.03 16.95 -16.62
N GLU A 137 12.44 16.47 -15.43
CA GLU A 137 13.85 16.48 -15.01
C GLU A 137 14.74 15.68 -15.98
N LEU A 138 14.27 14.51 -16.43
CA LEU A 138 15.01 13.65 -17.35
C LEU A 138 15.16 14.31 -18.73
N TYR A 139 14.09 14.86 -19.29
CA TYR A 139 14.10 15.54 -20.59
C TYR A 139 14.95 16.81 -20.54
N HIS A 140 14.84 17.63 -19.47
CA HIS A 140 15.73 18.78 -19.29
C HIS A 140 17.20 18.38 -19.24
N LEU A 141 17.55 17.28 -18.56
CA LEU A 141 18.91 16.76 -18.57
C LEU A 141 19.35 16.30 -19.97
N GLY A 142 18.46 15.66 -20.72
CA GLY A 142 18.67 15.25 -22.12
C GLY A 142 18.97 16.44 -23.03
N MET A 143 18.14 17.49 -22.95
CA MET A 143 18.29 18.74 -23.69
C MET A 143 19.60 19.46 -23.35
N ASP A 144 19.89 19.63 -22.06
CA ASP A 144 21.13 20.27 -21.60
C ASP A 144 22.39 19.50 -22.04
N SER A 145 22.27 18.19 -22.22
CA SER A 145 23.35 17.32 -22.69
C SER A 145 23.55 17.33 -24.20
N GLY A 146 22.53 17.78 -24.97
CA GLY A 146 22.48 17.72 -26.42
C GLY A 146 22.10 16.34 -27.00
N ILE A 147 21.59 15.42 -26.17
CA ILE A 147 20.99 14.15 -26.65
C ILE A 147 19.61 14.41 -27.27
N LEU A 148 18.86 15.35 -26.68
CA LEU A 148 17.62 15.89 -27.22
C LEU A 148 17.89 17.27 -27.81
N ASN A 149 17.13 17.62 -28.85
CA ASN A 149 17.23 18.91 -29.55
C ASN A 149 15.97 19.76 -29.36
N GLU A 150 14.81 19.25 -29.79
CA GLU A 150 13.52 19.97 -29.78
C GLU A 150 12.41 19.12 -29.14
N GLU A 151 12.71 17.88 -28.76
CA GLU A 151 11.75 16.93 -28.19
C GLU A 151 11.19 17.41 -26.85
N ASP A 152 9.86 17.33 -26.72
CA ASP A 152 9.14 17.74 -25.53
C ASP A 152 8.94 16.55 -24.58
N SER A 153 9.01 16.81 -23.29
CA SER A 153 8.60 15.84 -22.27
C SER A 153 7.18 15.29 -22.46
N ARG A 154 6.29 16.02 -23.16
CA ARG A 154 4.95 15.56 -23.55
C ARG A 154 4.98 14.39 -24.54
N ASP A 155 6.01 14.31 -25.38
CA ASP A 155 6.18 13.20 -26.34
C ASP A 155 6.38 11.86 -25.63
N PHE A 156 7.01 11.89 -24.45
CA PHE A 156 7.14 10.72 -23.60
C PHE A 156 5.78 10.08 -23.30
N TRP A 157 4.80 10.90 -22.91
CA TRP A 157 3.46 10.42 -22.52
C TRP A 157 2.71 9.83 -23.71
N ASN A 158 2.96 10.32 -24.93
CA ASN A 158 2.42 9.72 -26.16
C ASN A 158 2.97 8.31 -26.40
N LEU A 159 4.20 8.03 -25.97
CA LEU A 159 4.82 6.68 -26.03
C LEU A 159 4.36 5.74 -24.91
N VAL A 160 3.80 6.27 -23.82
CA VAL A 160 3.36 5.45 -22.69
C VAL A 160 2.10 4.66 -23.07
N THR A 161 2.17 3.33 -23.02
CA THR A 161 1.13 2.38 -23.47
C THR A 161 0.56 1.52 -22.36
N GLY A 162 1.19 1.53 -21.18
CA GLY A 162 0.64 0.80 -20.03
C GLY A 162 1.21 1.17 -18.67
N PHE A 163 0.49 0.78 -17.62
CA PHE A 163 0.85 1.01 -16.24
C PHE A 163 0.59 -0.23 -15.38
N GLN A 164 1.61 -0.63 -14.63
CA GLN A 164 1.57 -1.76 -13.72
C GLN A 164 1.65 -1.28 -12.26
N SER A 165 0.71 -1.71 -11.43
CA SER A 165 0.66 -1.35 -10.01
C SER A 165 0.09 -2.47 -9.14
N ASP A 166 -0.04 -2.23 -7.84
CA ASP A 166 -0.93 -3.04 -7.01
C ASP A 166 -2.42 -2.71 -7.29
N HIS A 167 -3.32 -3.32 -6.51
CA HIS A 167 -4.77 -3.14 -6.66
C HIS A 167 -5.38 -2.09 -5.72
N ALA A 168 -4.57 -1.20 -5.14
CA ALA A 168 -5.09 -0.17 -4.23
C ALA A 168 -5.92 0.88 -4.99
N ASN A 169 -6.93 1.43 -4.31
CA ASN A 169 -7.84 2.42 -4.93
C ASN A 169 -7.11 3.70 -5.37
N ASP A 170 -6.08 4.10 -4.64
CA ASP A 170 -5.24 5.24 -5.03
C ASP A 170 -4.42 4.94 -6.30
N GLN A 171 -4.00 3.69 -6.51
CA GLN A 171 -3.31 3.28 -7.75
C GLN A 171 -4.27 3.22 -8.94
N LYS A 172 -5.48 2.66 -8.76
CA LYS A 172 -6.53 2.72 -9.79
C LYS A 172 -6.88 4.16 -10.17
N ARG A 173 -6.98 5.06 -9.17
CA ARG A 173 -7.20 6.49 -9.44
C ARG A 173 -5.99 7.16 -10.10
N LEU A 174 -4.76 6.77 -9.77
CA LEU A 174 -3.56 7.25 -10.45
C LEU A 174 -3.56 6.85 -11.93
N PHE A 175 -3.92 5.61 -12.25
CA PHE A 175 -4.05 5.15 -13.63
C PHE A 175 -5.01 6.05 -14.44
N GLU A 176 -6.19 6.35 -13.92
CA GLU A 176 -7.14 7.27 -14.57
C GLU A 176 -6.54 8.67 -14.77
N LEU A 177 -5.87 9.21 -13.75
CA LEU A 177 -5.22 10.52 -13.85
C LEU A 177 -4.07 10.53 -14.88
N MET A 178 -3.30 9.45 -14.96
CA MET A 178 -2.25 9.30 -15.97
C MET A 178 -2.84 9.19 -17.38
N LYS A 179 -3.96 8.50 -17.53
CA LYS A 179 -4.70 8.41 -18.80
C LYS A 179 -5.18 9.80 -19.26
N GLU A 180 -5.85 10.53 -18.37
CA GLU A 180 -6.30 11.91 -18.62
C GLU A 180 -5.12 12.83 -18.98
N HIS A 181 -3.97 12.65 -18.33
CA HIS A 181 -2.76 13.43 -18.61
C HIS A 181 -2.15 13.07 -19.97
N LYS A 182 -2.06 11.78 -20.31
CA LYS A 182 -1.61 11.31 -21.64
C LYS A 182 -2.48 11.89 -22.75
N GLU A 183 -3.80 11.75 -22.65
CA GLU A 183 -4.75 12.27 -23.64
C GLU A 183 -4.59 13.78 -23.81
N ARG A 184 -4.39 14.50 -22.70
CA ARG A 184 -4.12 15.94 -22.71
C ARG A 184 -2.83 16.29 -23.44
N CYS A 185 -1.72 15.61 -23.13
CA CYS A 185 -0.44 15.84 -23.79
C CYS A 185 -0.54 15.63 -25.30
N GLU A 186 -1.22 14.56 -25.71
CA GLU A 186 -1.42 14.24 -27.12
C GLU A 186 -2.23 15.33 -27.83
N ARG A 187 -3.34 15.78 -27.23
CA ARG A 187 -4.21 16.81 -27.81
C ARG A 187 -3.51 18.17 -27.87
N ASP A 188 -2.71 18.48 -26.85
CA ASP A 188 -1.91 19.70 -26.83
C ASP A 188 -0.90 19.72 -27.99
N ILE A 189 -0.15 18.63 -28.18
CA ILE A 189 0.83 18.51 -29.29
C ILE A 189 0.12 18.57 -30.64
N ARG A 190 -0.93 17.76 -30.84
CA ARG A 190 -1.68 17.72 -32.10
C ARG A 190 -2.29 19.08 -32.46
N GLY A 191 -2.79 19.81 -31.47
CA GLY A 191 -3.30 21.16 -31.65
C GLY A 191 -2.21 22.16 -32.01
N GLU A 192 -1.03 22.06 -31.39
CA GLU A 192 0.13 22.90 -31.72
C GLU A 192 0.59 22.66 -33.17
N GLU A 193 0.67 21.40 -33.60
CA GLU A 193 0.99 21.02 -34.98
C GLU A 193 -0.03 21.59 -35.97
N ALA A 194 -1.33 21.46 -35.69
CA ALA A 194 -2.39 22.01 -36.54
C ALA A 194 -2.30 23.54 -36.66
N VAL A 195 -2.03 24.24 -35.55
CA VAL A 195 -1.88 25.71 -35.55
C VAL A 195 -0.66 26.16 -36.35
N LEU A 196 0.42 25.36 -36.40
CA LEU A 196 1.60 25.67 -37.23
C LEU A 196 1.29 25.61 -38.73
N GLU A 197 0.26 24.86 -39.13
CA GLU A 197 -0.17 24.75 -40.53
C GLU A 197 -1.19 25.83 -40.94
N PHE A 198 -1.65 26.68 -40.02
CA PHE A 198 -2.64 27.71 -40.31
C PHE A 198 -2.15 28.72 -41.35
N SER A 199 -3.05 29.06 -42.27
CA SER A 199 -2.89 30.23 -43.12
C SER A 199 -2.98 31.52 -42.31
N ILE A 200 -2.48 32.63 -42.85
CA ILE A 200 -2.54 33.95 -42.19
C ILE A 200 -3.98 34.34 -41.75
N PRO A 201 -5.03 34.11 -42.56
CA PRO A 201 -6.41 34.34 -42.12
C PRO A 201 -6.83 33.49 -40.91
N GLU A 202 -6.53 32.20 -40.92
CA GLU A 202 -6.86 31.27 -39.83
C GLU A 202 -6.11 31.62 -38.54
N LEU A 203 -4.85 32.03 -38.66
CA LEU A 203 -4.08 32.51 -37.52
C LEU A 203 -4.69 33.79 -36.91
N ASN A 204 -5.17 34.72 -37.74
CA ASN A 204 -5.85 35.91 -37.23
C ASN A 204 -7.16 35.57 -36.52
N GLU A 205 -7.94 34.61 -37.06
CA GLU A 205 -9.17 34.12 -36.43
C GLU A 205 -8.88 33.45 -35.09
N PHE A 206 -7.85 32.61 -35.03
CA PHE A 206 -7.36 32.00 -33.79
C PHE A 206 -6.97 33.04 -32.73
N LEU A 207 -6.13 34.02 -33.11
CA LEU A 207 -5.70 35.08 -32.19
C LEU A 207 -6.88 35.91 -31.69
N PHE A 208 -7.86 36.20 -32.56
CA PHE A 208 -9.08 36.89 -32.19
C PHE A 208 -9.90 36.06 -31.19
N LYS A 209 -10.11 34.76 -31.45
CA LYS A 209 -10.84 33.84 -30.57
C LYS A 209 -10.20 33.78 -29.18
N VAL A 210 -8.88 33.57 -29.10
CA VAL A 210 -8.14 33.54 -27.82
C VAL A 210 -8.31 34.85 -27.05
N THR A 211 -8.20 35.98 -27.74
CA THR A 211 -8.29 37.29 -27.09
C THR A 211 -9.71 37.59 -26.60
N ASP A 212 -10.74 37.30 -27.42
CA ASP A 212 -12.15 37.50 -27.04
C ASP A 212 -12.54 36.62 -25.85
N GLU A 213 -12.15 35.34 -25.86
CA GLU A 213 -12.40 34.41 -24.75
C GLU A 213 -11.69 34.84 -23.47
N ALA A 214 -10.43 35.29 -23.54
CA ALA A 214 -9.69 35.80 -22.38
C ALA A 214 -10.38 37.03 -21.74
N ILE A 215 -10.86 37.96 -22.57
CA ILE A 215 -11.62 39.13 -22.13
C ILE A 215 -12.95 38.71 -21.48
N ARG A 216 -13.68 37.79 -22.10
CA ARG A 216 -14.95 37.29 -21.56
C ARG A 216 -14.78 36.58 -20.23
N ASP A 217 -13.78 35.71 -20.13
CA ASP A 217 -13.49 34.96 -18.92
C ASP A 217 -13.00 35.89 -17.79
N ALA A 218 -12.43 37.06 -18.11
CA ALA A 218 -12.08 38.07 -17.11
C ALA A 218 -13.31 38.86 -16.59
N GLY A 219 -14.51 38.63 -17.15
CA GLY A 219 -15.72 39.36 -16.81
C GLY A 219 -16.03 40.53 -17.74
N GLY A 220 -15.43 40.57 -18.93
CA GLY A 220 -15.60 41.60 -19.94
C GLY A 220 -14.49 42.66 -19.95
N PHE A 221 -14.56 43.56 -20.92
CA PHE A 221 -13.47 44.50 -21.24
C PHE A 221 -13.01 45.36 -20.07
N SER A 222 -13.94 45.88 -19.26
CA SER A 222 -13.58 46.74 -18.11
C SER A 222 -12.84 45.99 -17.00
N ALA A 223 -13.12 44.70 -16.81
CA ALA A 223 -12.41 43.88 -15.85
C ALA A 223 -11.05 43.43 -16.41
N TRP A 224 -10.98 43.16 -17.71
CA TRP A 224 -9.73 42.88 -18.43
C TRP A 224 -8.72 44.04 -18.35
N ASP A 225 -9.17 45.26 -18.63
CA ASP A 225 -8.33 46.47 -18.61
C ASP A 225 -7.82 46.84 -17.21
N ALA A 226 -8.48 46.31 -16.16
CA ALA A 226 -8.05 46.47 -14.77
C ALA A 226 -6.98 45.46 -14.32
N LEU A 227 -6.74 44.40 -15.11
CA LEU A 227 -5.66 43.43 -14.85
C LEU A 227 -4.31 44.04 -15.22
N SER A 228 -3.27 43.65 -14.49
CA SER A 228 -1.89 43.97 -14.87
C SER A 228 -1.46 43.26 -16.15
N ASP A 229 -0.42 43.78 -16.83
CA ASP A 229 0.13 43.15 -18.04
C ASP A 229 0.52 41.68 -17.83
N ASP A 230 1.04 41.33 -16.65
CA ASP A 230 1.45 39.96 -16.33
C ASP A 230 0.24 39.03 -16.12
N GLU A 231 -0.83 39.54 -15.49
CA GLU A 231 -2.10 38.81 -15.36
C GLU A 231 -2.77 38.62 -16.73
N GLN A 232 -2.80 39.65 -17.56
CA GLN A 232 -3.32 39.57 -18.93
C GLN A 232 -2.54 38.53 -19.75
N LYS A 233 -1.21 38.54 -19.71
CA LYS A 233 -0.38 37.53 -20.39
C LYS A 233 -0.64 36.12 -19.88
N SER A 234 -0.70 35.93 -18.55
CA SER A 234 -0.99 34.63 -17.96
C SER A 234 -2.33 34.09 -18.45
N LYS A 235 -3.34 34.96 -18.49
CA LYS A 235 -4.70 34.59 -18.88
C LYS A 235 -4.83 34.30 -20.37
N ILE A 236 -4.18 35.10 -21.22
CA ILE A 236 -4.05 34.81 -22.66
C ILE A 236 -3.36 33.46 -22.87
N ASN A 237 -2.27 33.17 -22.16
CA ASN A 237 -1.57 31.90 -22.31
C ASN A 237 -2.43 30.71 -21.88
N GLU A 238 -3.18 30.83 -20.79
CA GLU A 238 -4.10 29.80 -20.32
C GLU A 238 -5.22 29.53 -21.35
N ILE A 239 -5.86 30.59 -21.86
CA ILE A 239 -6.89 30.45 -22.90
C ILE A 239 -6.28 29.92 -24.20
N ARG A 240 -5.09 30.38 -24.60
CA ARG A 240 -4.39 29.86 -25.77
C ARG A 240 -4.19 28.35 -25.65
N GLN A 241 -3.66 27.86 -24.53
CA GLN A 241 -3.48 26.41 -24.31
C GLN A 241 -4.80 25.65 -24.43
N ARG A 242 -5.88 26.20 -23.86
CA ARG A 242 -7.21 25.61 -23.97
C ARG A 242 -7.73 25.54 -25.41
N VAL A 243 -7.66 26.65 -26.16
CA VAL A 243 -8.12 26.71 -27.56
C VAL A 243 -7.27 25.81 -28.46
N VAL A 244 -5.95 25.75 -28.23
CA VAL A 244 -5.05 24.83 -28.94
C VAL A 244 -5.46 23.38 -28.69
N ARG A 245 -5.76 23.02 -27.43
CA ARG A 245 -6.25 21.68 -27.09
C ARG A 245 -7.59 21.35 -27.77
N ASP A 246 -8.51 22.32 -27.83
CA ASP A 246 -9.79 22.14 -28.51
C ASP A 246 -9.58 21.84 -30.01
N ILE A 247 -8.65 22.55 -30.66
CA ILE A 247 -8.23 22.25 -32.05
C ILE A 247 -7.64 20.84 -32.13
N GLY A 248 -6.75 20.48 -31.21
CA GLY A 248 -6.19 19.12 -31.15
C GLY A 248 -7.26 18.04 -30.98
N GLN A 249 -8.30 18.29 -30.19
CA GLN A 249 -9.45 17.40 -30.05
C GLN A 249 -10.27 17.33 -31.33
N GLU A 250 -10.45 18.43 -32.05
CA GLU A 250 -11.09 18.45 -33.37
C GLU A 250 -10.30 17.63 -34.40
N GLU A 251 -8.98 17.76 -34.45
CA GLU A 251 -8.11 16.95 -35.30
C GLU A 251 -8.16 15.47 -34.91
N PHE A 252 -8.10 15.16 -33.61
CA PHE A 252 -8.25 13.79 -33.12
C PHE A 252 -9.59 13.19 -33.55
N ASN A 253 -10.67 13.97 -33.51
CA ASN A 253 -12.00 13.51 -33.90
C ASN A 253 -12.09 13.11 -35.39
N LYS A 254 -11.20 13.62 -36.25
CA LYS A 254 -11.11 13.25 -37.67
C LYS A 254 -10.47 11.87 -37.90
N LEU A 255 -9.74 11.34 -36.92
CA LEU A 255 -9.13 10.01 -36.99
C LEU A 255 -10.21 8.92 -37.05
N THR A 256 -9.85 7.79 -37.66
CA THR A 256 -10.65 6.56 -37.62
C THR A 256 -10.68 5.96 -36.21
N ASP A 257 -11.67 5.12 -35.90
CA ASP A 257 -11.77 4.50 -34.57
C ASP A 257 -10.54 3.65 -34.23
N ALA A 258 -9.93 3.01 -35.23
CA ALA A 258 -8.69 2.25 -35.05
C ALA A 258 -7.50 3.16 -34.68
N GLU A 259 -7.33 4.29 -35.35
CA GLU A 259 -6.29 5.28 -35.03
C GLU A 259 -6.52 5.90 -33.65
N LYS A 260 -7.77 6.25 -33.31
CA LYS A 260 -8.12 6.77 -31.98
C LYS A 260 -7.77 5.77 -30.88
N SER A 261 -8.14 4.50 -31.08
CA SER A 261 -7.81 3.43 -30.15
C SER A 261 -6.31 3.23 -30.00
N ASP A 262 -5.53 3.48 -31.04
CA ASP A 262 -4.08 3.34 -31.01
C ASP A 262 -3.38 4.50 -30.30
N VAL A 263 -3.81 5.73 -30.59
CA VAL A 263 -3.30 6.96 -29.98
C VAL A 263 -3.57 7.00 -28.48
N ASP A 264 -4.79 6.61 -28.07
CA ASP A 264 -5.21 6.61 -26.67
C ASP A 264 -4.90 5.29 -25.95
N LEU A 265 -4.11 4.40 -26.58
CA LEU A 265 -3.75 3.11 -25.98
C LEU A 265 -3.05 3.34 -24.64
N PHE A 266 -3.70 2.90 -23.57
CA PHE A 266 -3.12 2.89 -22.24
C PHE A 266 -3.78 1.78 -21.41
N LEU A 267 -3.07 0.68 -21.22
CA LEU A 267 -3.57 -0.52 -20.53
C LEU A 267 -3.06 -0.59 -19.09
N TRP A 268 -3.92 -1.07 -18.19
CA TRP A 268 -3.55 -1.31 -16.80
C TRP A 268 -3.49 -2.80 -16.51
N ALA A 269 -2.52 -3.21 -15.68
CA ALA A 269 -2.48 -4.55 -15.13
C ALA A 269 -2.10 -4.53 -13.65
N GLY A 270 -2.95 -5.15 -12.82
CA GLY A 270 -2.69 -5.28 -11.41
C GLY A 270 -1.76 -6.47 -11.09
N CYS A 271 -0.91 -6.30 -10.08
CA CYS A 271 0.05 -7.32 -9.64
C CYS A 271 -0.61 -8.68 -9.30
N CYS A 272 -0.14 -9.76 -9.90
CA CYS A 272 -0.68 -11.12 -9.71
C CYS A 272 -0.52 -11.62 -8.26
N MET A 273 0.50 -11.18 -7.53
CA MET A 273 0.70 -11.50 -6.11
C MET A 273 -0.41 -10.95 -5.23
N HIS A 274 -0.89 -9.76 -5.56
CA HIS A 274 -1.96 -9.09 -4.81
C HIS A 274 -3.33 -9.70 -5.11
N LYS A 275 -3.55 -10.22 -6.33
CA LYS A 275 -4.76 -10.98 -6.69
C LYS A 275 -4.93 -12.19 -5.77
N GLU A 276 -3.88 -13.02 -5.70
CA GLU A 276 -3.88 -14.22 -4.85
C GLU A 276 -4.02 -13.86 -3.37
N MET A 277 -3.28 -12.84 -2.88
CA MET A 277 -3.37 -12.42 -1.49
C MET A 277 -4.76 -11.91 -1.13
N ASN A 278 -5.41 -11.16 -2.02
CA ASN A 278 -6.75 -10.63 -1.76
C ASN A 278 -7.81 -11.73 -1.89
N ALA A 279 -7.63 -12.71 -2.77
CA ALA A 279 -8.44 -13.92 -2.82
C ALA A 279 -8.35 -14.73 -1.52
N PHE A 280 -7.13 -14.95 -1.02
CA PHE A 280 -6.91 -15.58 0.27
C PHE A 280 -7.59 -14.81 1.42
N LYS A 281 -7.50 -13.47 1.44
CA LYS A 281 -8.20 -12.64 2.44
C LYS A 281 -9.72 -12.78 2.34
N GLY A 282 -10.26 -12.87 1.12
CA GLY A 282 -11.68 -13.15 0.88
C GLY A 282 -12.12 -14.47 1.49
N GLY A 283 -11.37 -15.53 1.23
CA GLY A 283 -11.62 -16.85 1.82
C GLY A 283 -11.49 -16.86 3.35
N ALA A 284 -10.46 -16.21 3.90
CA ALA A 284 -10.26 -16.11 5.35
C ALA A 284 -11.39 -15.32 6.03
N HIS A 285 -11.92 -14.28 5.38
CA HIS A 285 -13.08 -13.54 5.87
C HIS A 285 -14.35 -14.41 5.88
N ALA A 286 -14.66 -15.08 4.77
CA ALA A 286 -15.82 -15.98 4.68
C ALA A 286 -15.74 -17.14 5.70
N MET A 287 -14.54 -17.69 5.90
CA MET A 287 -14.25 -18.70 6.92
C MET A 287 -14.51 -18.17 8.35
N SER A 288 -14.10 -16.93 8.66
CA SER A 288 -14.38 -16.32 9.96
C SER A 288 -15.87 -16.09 10.18
N GLU A 289 -16.64 -15.73 9.15
CA GLU A 289 -18.09 -15.51 9.25
C GLU A 289 -18.89 -16.80 9.35
N PHE A 290 -18.38 -17.90 8.77
CA PHE A 290 -19.04 -19.20 8.72
C PHE A 290 -19.54 -19.66 10.10
N TRP A 291 -18.70 -19.55 11.13
CA TRP A 291 -19.01 -20.01 12.48
C TRP A 291 -20.29 -19.34 13.01
N THR A 292 -20.34 -18.01 12.93
CA THR A 292 -21.50 -17.22 13.37
C THR A 292 -22.73 -17.49 12.50
N LYS A 293 -22.57 -17.53 11.18
CA LYS A 293 -23.67 -17.81 10.22
C LYS A 293 -24.32 -19.18 10.44
N ARG A 294 -23.54 -20.16 10.90
CA ARG A 294 -24.02 -21.52 11.21
C ARG A 294 -24.41 -21.72 12.68
N GLY A 295 -24.27 -20.70 13.53
CA GLY A 295 -24.52 -20.82 14.97
C GLY A 295 -23.59 -21.81 15.69
N LEU A 296 -22.38 -22.00 15.16
CA LEU A 296 -21.36 -22.89 15.70
C LEU A 296 -20.40 -22.13 16.61
N THR A 297 -19.69 -22.85 17.48
CA THR A 297 -18.65 -22.25 18.32
C THR A 297 -17.47 -21.79 17.46
N PRO A 298 -17.17 -20.48 17.43
CA PRO A 298 -16.03 -19.96 16.67
C PRO A 298 -14.70 -20.33 17.34
N PRO A 299 -13.57 -20.15 16.63
CA PRO A 299 -12.24 -20.24 17.21
C PRO A 299 -12.09 -19.39 18.45
N MET A 300 -11.29 -19.88 19.40
CA MET A 300 -11.00 -19.14 20.60
C MET A 300 -10.31 -17.80 20.28
N LYS A 301 -10.73 -16.75 20.98
CA LYS A 301 -10.07 -15.43 20.90
C LYS A 301 -8.71 -15.47 21.59
N LEU A 302 -7.69 -14.97 20.90
CA LEU A 302 -6.30 -14.99 21.38
C LEU A 302 -5.92 -13.61 21.94
N PHE A 303 -6.46 -13.28 23.11
CA PHE A 303 -6.30 -11.99 23.79
C PHE A 303 -4.84 -11.64 24.05
N ASN A 304 -4.42 -10.40 23.81
CA ASN A 304 -3.17 -9.92 24.41
C ASN A 304 -3.34 -9.76 25.93
N ARG A 305 -2.24 -9.54 26.67
CA ARG A 305 -2.26 -9.45 28.14
C ARG A 305 -3.28 -8.43 28.67
N ASP A 306 -3.34 -7.28 28.03
CA ASP A 306 -4.14 -6.15 28.50
C ASP A 306 -5.62 -6.34 28.14
N ASN A 307 -5.92 -6.82 26.94
CA ASN A 307 -7.28 -7.20 26.54
C ASN A 307 -7.80 -8.36 27.39
N ALA A 308 -6.95 -9.32 27.77
CA ALA A 308 -7.34 -10.41 28.66
C ALA A 308 -7.66 -9.89 30.08
N ALA A 309 -6.97 -8.84 30.55
CA ALA A 309 -7.29 -8.17 31.79
C ALA A 309 -8.60 -7.36 31.66
N ALA A 310 -8.77 -6.61 30.57
CA ALA A 310 -9.95 -5.81 30.30
C ALA A 310 -11.21 -6.68 30.12
N ALA A 311 -11.12 -7.82 29.43
CA ALA A 311 -12.23 -8.75 29.24
C ALA A 311 -12.78 -9.33 30.55
N LYS A 312 -11.96 -9.39 31.62
CA LYS A 312 -12.41 -9.79 32.96
C LYS A 312 -13.29 -8.74 33.63
N ALA A 313 -13.22 -7.48 33.22
CA ALA A 313 -14.05 -6.39 33.72
C ALA A 313 -15.38 -6.31 32.97
N THR A 314 -16.15 -7.40 32.99
CA THR A 314 -17.41 -7.56 32.24
C THR A 314 -18.39 -6.41 32.47
N GLY A 315 -19.06 -5.96 31.41
CA GLY A 315 -20.03 -4.84 31.49
C GLY A 315 -19.42 -3.45 31.38
N THR A 316 -18.13 -3.35 31.07
CA THR A 316 -17.44 -2.08 30.78
C THR A 316 -17.20 -1.90 29.27
N ASP A 317 -17.07 -0.65 28.83
CA ASP A 317 -16.68 -0.32 27.45
C ASP A 317 -15.30 -0.92 27.09
N ALA A 318 -14.41 -1.01 28.07
CA ALA A 318 -13.09 -1.63 27.90
C ALA A 318 -13.20 -3.13 27.62
N ALA A 319 -14.08 -3.86 28.33
CA ALA A 319 -14.33 -5.27 28.06
C ALA A 319 -14.95 -5.49 26.68
N GLN A 320 -15.93 -4.67 26.29
CA GLN A 320 -16.53 -4.75 24.96
C GLN A 320 -15.49 -4.47 23.87
N ARG A 321 -14.67 -3.42 24.04
CA ARG A 321 -13.58 -3.10 23.11
C ARG A 321 -12.55 -4.23 23.02
N ALA A 322 -12.19 -4.85 24.14
CA ALA A 322 -11.26 -5.97 24.18
C ALA A 322 -11.82 -7.18 23.43
N GLU A 323 -13.11 -7.45 23.57
CA GLU A 323 -13.82 -8.47 22.79
C GLU A 323 -13.83 -8.13 21.30
N ASP A 324 -14.23 -6.92 20.92
CA ASP A 324 -14.38 -6.52 19.51
C ASP A 324 -13.04 -6.51 18.76
N LEU A 325 -11.93 -6.13 19.42
CA LEU A 325 -10.61 -6.03 18.80
C LEU A 325 -9.82 -7.34 18.80
N THR A 326 -10.17 -8.30 19.66
CA THR A 326 -9.40 -9.54 19.77
C THR A 326 -9.85 -10.55 18.73
N LEU A 327 -8.91 -10.93 17.87
CA LEU A 327 -9.10 -11.97 16.86
C LEU A 327 -8.73 -13.37 17.39
N GLY A 328 -9.28 -14.40 16.75
CA GLY A 328 -8.97 -15.81 16.96
C GLY A 328 -8.59 -16.51 15.65
N GLY A 329 -8.54 -17.84 15.67
CA GLY A 329 -8.45 -18.64 14.45
C GLY A 329 -7.05 -18.78 13.84
N ALA A 330 -6.99 -19.44 12.69
CA ALA A 330 -5.74 -19.87 12.07
C ALA A 330 -4.80 -18.72 11.73
N ILE A 331 -5.33 -17.62 11.17
CA ILE A 331 -4.52 -16.47 10.73
C ILE A 331 -3.88 -15.77 11.93
N LYS A 332 -4.65 -15.58 13.01
CA LYS A 332 -4.13 -14.97 14.23
C LYS A 332 -3.12 -15.89 14.91
N LEU A 333 -3.40 -17.19 14.97
CA LEU A 333 -2.48 -18.18 15.53
C LEU A 333 -1.16 -18.23 14.75
N ALA A 334 -1.21 -18.28 13.42
CA ALA A 334 -0.03 -18.25 12.56
C ALA A 334 0.81 -16.98 12.78
N SER A 335 0.14 -15.83 12.94
CA SER A 335 0.80 -14.56 13.25
C SER A 335 1.52 -14.59 14.61
N LEU A 336 0.88 -15.14 15.66
CA LEU A 336 1.52 -15.32 16.96
C LEU A 336 2.67 -16.35 16.90
N CYS A 337 2.51 -17.41 16.12
CA CYS A 337 3.56 -18.38 15.88
C CYS A 337 4.77 -17.73 15.19
N GLY A 338 4.57 -16.84 14.22
CA GLY A 338 5.67 -16.07 13.65
C GLY A 338 6.32 -15.15 14.68
N ALA A 339 5.53 -14.45 15.50
CA ALA A 339 6.07 -13.62 16.58
C ALA A 339 6.94 -14.44 17.55
N ILE A 340 6.63 -15.70 17.82
CA ILE A 340 7.43 -16.54 18.73
C ILE A 340 8.58 -17.24 17.98
N PHE A 341 8.29 -17.93 16.88
CA PHE A 341 9.18 -18.88 16.20
C PHE A 341 10.00 -18.24 15.07
N ARG A 342 9.68 -17.01 14.64
CA ARG A 342 10.43 -16.23 13.65
C ARG A 342 10.28 -14.73 13.90
N HIS A 343 10.72 -14.30 15.08
CA HIS A 343 10.49 -12.96 15.60
C HIS A 343 11.18 -11.86 14.73
N LYS A 344 10.52 -10.69 14.58
CA LYS A 344 11.06 -9.54 13.79
C LYS A 344 12.39 -9.00 14.32
N ASP A 345 12.50 -8.90 15.64
CA ASP A 345 13.75 -8.65 16.37
C ASP A 345 14.56 -9.94 16.47
N ARG A 346 15.77 -9.93 15.90
CA ARG A 346 16.70 -11.06 15.87
C ARG A 346 17.21 -11.49 17.26
N LYS A 347 17.01 -10.68 18.31
CA LYS A 347 17.41 -11.03 19.68
C LYS A 347 16.30 -11.69 20.49
N ARG A 348 15.06 -11.70 20.01
CA ARG A 348 13.88 -12.18 20.74
C ARG A 348 13.28 -13.42 20.08
N GLY A 349 12.38 -14.09 20.82
CA GLY A 349 11.67 -15.27 20.35
C GLY A 349 12.36 -16.59 20.69
N GLN A 350 11.81 -17.67 20.14
CA GLN A 350 12.22 -19.07 20.33
C GLN A 350 12.77 -19.69 19.04
N GLN A 351 13.13 -18.89 18.03
CA GLN A 351 13.46 -19.36 16.69
C GLN A 351 14.59 -20.40 16.66
N ASP A 352 15.74 -20.09 17.27
CA ASP A 352 16.87 -21.02 17.29
C ASP A 352 16.62 -22.19 18.25
N THR A 353 15.95 -21.95 19.39
CA THR A 353 15.52 -23.02 20.30
C THR A 353 14.63 -24.04 19.60
N LEU A 354 13.69 -23.58 18.78
CA LEU A 354 12.80 -24.44 17.99
C LEU A 354 13.59 -25.23 16.94
N ARG A 355 14.53 -24.58 16.24
CA ARG A 355 15.40 -25.26 15.26
C ARG A 355 16.21 -26.38 15.91
N PHE A 356 16.82 -26.13 17.06
CA PHE A 356 17.58 -27.15 17.79
C PHE A 356 16.67 -28.28 18.30
N TYR A 357 15.45 -27.95 18.71
CA TYR A 357 14.48 -28.95 19.12
C TYR A 357 14.04 -29.84 17.94
N PHE A 358 13.77 -29.25 16.77
CA PHE A 358 13.48 -30.01 15.56
C PHE A 358 14.66 -30.91 15.15
N ASP A 359 15.89 -30.39 15.20
CA ASP A 359 17.09 -31.21 14.91
C ASP A 359 17.19 -32.40 15.86
N LEU A 360 16.89 -32.20 17.15
CA LEU A 360 16.89 -33.24 18.16
C LEU A 360 15.82 -34.31 17.93
N VAL A 361 14.58 -33.92 17.56
CA VAL A 361 13.44 -34.86 17.49
C VAL A 361 13.19 -35.44 16.10
N LEU A 362 13.58 -34.72 15.04
CA LEU A 362 13.37 -35.12 13.64
C LEU A 362 14.68 -35.43 12.90
N GLY A 363 15.84 -35.01 13.42
CA GLY A 363 17.14 -35.15 12.75
C GLY A 363 17.39 -34.11 11.64
N PHE A 364 16.54 -33.09 11.54
CA PHE A 364 16.71 -31.96 10.62
C PHE A 364 16.00 -30.72 11.15
N THR A 365 16.39 -29.56 10.62
CA THR A 365 15.83 -28.26 11.03
C THR A 365 14.74 -27.78 10.08
N ILE A 366 13.72 -27.13 10.64
CA ILE A 366 12.67 -26.44 9.89
C ILE A 366 12.68 -24.98 10.28
N CYS A 367 12.64 -24.08 9.30
CA CYS A 367 12.44 -22.66 9.55
C CYS A 367 10.95 -22.36 9.49
N PHE A 368 10.40 -21.79 10.57
CA PHE A 368 9.02 -21.34 10.55
C PHE A 368 8.82 -20.24 9.47
N PRO A 369 7.68 -20.19 8.77
CA PRO A 369 7.42 -19.17 7.75
C PRO A 369 7.38 -17.75 8.29
N ASP A 370 7.64 -16.76 7.43
CA ASP A 370 7.91 -15.36 7.81
C ASP A 370 6.66 -14.48 7.94
N THR A 371 5.72 -14.87 8.79
CA THR A 371 4.42 -14.17 8.90
C THR A 371 4.52 -12.74 9.47
N ASN A 372 5.68 -12.36 10.03
CA ASN A 372 5.91 -11.03 10.61
C ASN A 372 6.35 -9.97 9.59
N ASN A 373 6.87 -10.38 8.44
CA ASN A 373 7.39 -9.47 7.42
C ASN A 373 6.47 -9.41 6.18
N THR A 374 5.17 -9.72 6.36
CA THR A 374 4.11 -9.60 5.34
C THR A 374 4.49 -10.18 3.98
N ARG A 375 5.18 -11.34 3.97
CA ARG A 375 5.47 -12.04 2.73
C ARG A 375 4.20 -12.70 2.20
N PHE A 376 3.97 -12.61 0.89
CA PHE A 376 2.90 -13.36 0.22
C PHE A 376 2.94 -14.84 0.62
N GLN A 377 1.76 -15.42 0.84
CA GLN A 377 1.55 -16.83 1.22
C GLN A 377 2.17 -17.27 2.54
N SER A 378 2.81 -16.38 3.32
CA SER A 378 3.52 -16.80 4.54
C SER A 378 2.59 -17.36 5.62
N HIS A 379 1.36 -16.86 5.75
CA HIS A 379 0.36 -17.39 6.67
C HIS A 379 -0.18 -18.75 6.23
N GLU A 380 -0.29 -18.96 4.93
CA GLU A 380 -0.72 -20.23 4.35
C GLU A 380 0.34 -21.31 4.54
N GLU A 381 1.59 -20.99 4.20
CA GLU A 381 2.75 -21.85 4.45
C GLU A 381 2.89 -22.16 5.95
N ALA A 382 2.64 -21.16 6.82
CA ALA A 382 2.66 -21.35 8.26
C ALA A 382 1.60 -22.37 8.70
N CYS A 383 0.38 -22.30 8.17
CA CYS A 383 -0.66 -23.29 8.46
C CYS A 383 -0.25 -24.69 8.01
N ALA A 384 0.35 -24.82 6.81
CA ALA A 384 0.87 -26.08 6.32
C ALA A 384 1.96 -26.66 7.24
N VAL A 385 2.90 -25.83 7.72
CA VAL A 385 3.91 -26.25 8.72
C VAL A 385 3.26 -26.65 10.04
N LEU A 386 2.31 -25.86 10.53
CA LEU A 386 1.65 -26.10 11.82
C LEU A 386 0.87 -27.41 11.82
N ILE A 387 0.10 -27.72 10.78
CA ILE A 387 -0.66 -28.98 10.76
C ILE A 387 0.25 -30.20 10.59
N THR A 388 1.32 -30.07 9.80
CA THR A 388 2.29 -31.16 9.58
C THR A 388 2.96 -31.59 10.88
N TYR A 389 3.35 -30.61 11.71
CA TYR A 389 4.14 -30.83 12.92
C TYR A 389 3.38 -30.46 14.19
N LEU A 390 2.04 -30.52 14.17
CA LEU A 390 1.17 -30.00 15.22
C LEU A 390 1.53 -30.54 16.61
N ASP A 391 1.65 -31.87 16.70
CA ASP A 391 1.98 -32.57 17.94
C ASP A 391 3.36 -32.11 18.47
N ILE A 392 4.34 -31.93 17.58
CA ILE A 392 5.71 -31.49 17.93
C ILE A 392 5.74 -30.03 18.40
N PHE A 393 4.93 -29.13 17.81
CA PHE A 393 4.81 -27.76 18.31
C PHE A 393 4.23 -27.69 19.72
N ILE A 394 3.24 -28.55 20.02
CA ILE A 394 2.65 -28.67 21.36
C ILE A 394 3.72 -29.18 22.35
N GLU A 395 4.44 -30.25 21.99
CA GLU A 395 5.54 -30.80 22.79
C GLU A 395 6.68 -29.78 23.00
N PHE A 396 7.01 -29.01 21.97
CA PHE A 396 8.00 -27.94 22.04
C PHE A 396 7.61 -26.86 23.06
N LEU A 397 6.36 -26.40 23.04
CA LEU A 397 5.89 -25.41 24.01
C LEU A 397 5.86 -25.99 25.43
N GLU A 398 5.57 -27.28 25.60
CA GLU A 398 5.76 -27.92 26.90
C GLU A 398 7.23 -27.98 27.33
N TYR A 399 8.15 -28.26 26.40
CA TYR A 399 9.59 -28.23 26.63
C TYR A 399 10.05 -26.84 27.06
N VAL A 400 9.61 -25.78 26.35
CA VAL A 400 9.86 -24.39 26.73
C VAL A 400 9.31 -24.10 28.14
N ARG A 401 8.07 -24.51 28.43
CA ARG A 401 7.47 -24.38 29.77
C ARG A 401 8.35 -25.02 30.82
N LYS A 402 8.79 -26.27 30.63
CA LYS A 402 9.59 -27.03 31.60
C LYS A 402 10.97 -26.42 31.86
N ASN A 403 11.56 -25.75 30.86
CA ASN A 403 12.87 -25.12 30.97
C ASN A 403 12.86 -23.72 31.61
N LYS A 404 11.70 -23.06 31.70
CA LYS A 404 11.60 -21.76 32.36
C LYS A 404 11.69 -21.90 33.88
N GLN A 405 12.32 -20.93 34.54
CA GLN A 405 12.48 -20.89 35.99
C GLN A 405 11.15 -21.05 36.74
N LYS A 406 10.10 -20.34 36.29
CA LYS A 406 8.75 -20.39 36.87
C LYS A 406 7.91 -21.56 36.38
N ARG A 407 8.40 -22.33 35.41
CA ARG A 407 7.69 -23.41 34.74
C ARG A 407 6.33 -23.01 34.17
N THR A 408 6.19 -21.76 33.76
CA THR A 408 4.99 -21.19 33.16
C THR A 408 5.31 -20.60 31.79
N LEU A 409 4.36 -20.73 30.85
CA LEU A 409 4.42 -20.02 29.59
C LEU A 409 4.07 -18.55 29.81
N ASN A 410 4.68 -17.66 29.02
CA ASN A 410 4.21 -16.28 28.96
C ASN A 410 2.84 -16.21 28.27
N HIS A 411 2.18 -15.05 28.31
CA HIS A 411 0.82 -14.92 27.78
C HIS A 411 0.73 -15.28 26.28
N MET A 412 1.71 -14.87 25.49
CA MET A 412 1.71 -15.12 24.05
C MET A 412 1.96 -16.60 23.73
N GLU A 413 2.93 -17.23 24.40
CA GLU A 413 3.21 -18.67 24.29
C GLU A 413 2.01 -19.50 24.76
N ASN A 414 1.33 -19.08 25.83
CA ASN A 414 0.13 -19.77 26.30
C ASN A 414 -1.03 -19.66 25.31
N ASN A 415 -1.22 -18.49 24.68
CA ASN A 415 -2.19 -18.34 23.60
C ASN A 415 -1.89 -19.27 22.44
N VAL A 416 -0.62 -19.37 22.02
CA VAL A 416 -0.23 -20.30 20.95
C VAL A 416 -0.48 -21.75 21.38
N PHE A 417 -0.07 -22.13 22.60
CA PHE A 417 -0.29 -23.46 23.13
C PHE A 417 -1.77 -23.85 23.15
N GLN A 418 -2.65 -22.94 23.57
CA GLN A 418 -4.10 -23.16 23.59
C GLN A 418 -4.68 -23.17 22.17
N GLY A 419 -4.30 -22.24 21.30
CA GLY A 419 -4.77 -22.17 19.92
C GLY A 419 -4.40 -23.40 19.09
N LEU A 420 -3.23 -24.01 19.33
CA LEU A 420 -2.84 -25.28 18.69
C LEU A 420 -3.71 -26.48 19.15
N GLN A 421 -4.40 -26.36 20.28
CA GLN A 421 -5.30 -27.39 20.82
C GLN A 421 -6.77 -27.11 20.51
N ASP A 422 -7.10 -25.89 20.11
CA ASP A 422 -8.46 -25.46 19.80
C ASP A 422 -9.00 -26.12 18.52
N ILE A 423 -10.10 -26.86 18.65
CA ILE A 423 -10.67 -27.64 17.55
C ILE A 423 -11.15 -26.75 16.38
N PRO A 424 -11.92 -25.66 16.59
CA PRO A 424 -12.28 -24.75 15.50
C PRO A 424 -11.06 -24.11 14.84
N THR A 425 -10.03 -23.71 15.60
CA THR A 425 -8.77 -23.22 15.01
C THR A 425 -8.11 -24.28 14.11
N ARG A 426 -8.11 -25.56 14.51
CA ARG A 426 -7.58 -26.66 13.67
C ARG A 426 -8.38 -26.87 12.38
N HIS A 427 -9.69 -26.64 12.39
CA HIS A 427 -10.49 -26.65 11.15
C HIS A 427 -9.95 -25.60 10.17
N GLU A 428 -9.76 -24.37 10.65
CA GLU A 428 -9.26 -23.28 9.82
C GLU A 428 -7.84 -23.53 9.29
N ILE A 429 -6.94 -24.08 10.12
CA ILE A 429 -5.58 -24.45 9.67
C ILE A 429 -5.65 -25.46 8.52
N CYS A 430 -6.53 -26.47 8.62
CA CYS A 430 -6.70 -27.47 7.57
C CYS A 430 -7.24 -26.85 6.28
N VAL A 431 -8.27 -26.00 6.36
CA VAL A 431 -8.83 -25.30 5.20
C VAL A 431 -7.79 -24.45 4.49
N VAL A 432 -7.06 -23.62 5.25
CA VAL A 432 -5.99 -22.76 4.70
C VAL A 432 -4.90 -23.60 4.06
N THR A 433 -4.52 -24.73 4.67
CA THR A 433 -3.51 -25.65 4.11
C THR A 433 -3.99 -26.28 2.80
N LEU A 434 -5.26 -26.66 2.69
CA LEU A 434 -5.81 -27.23 1.46
C LEU A 434 -5.81 -26.19 0.33
N TYR A 435 -6.30 -24.97 0.59
CA TYR A 435 -6.27 -23.86 -0.39
C TYR A 435 -4.85 -23.54 -0.85
N TYR A 436 -3.89 -23.52 0.09
CA TYR A 436 -2.48 -23.30 -0.21
C TYR A 436 -1.93 -24.29 -1.24
N LEU A 437 -2.25 -25.58 -1.07
CA LEU A 437 -1.76 -26.67 -1.92
C LEU A 437 -2.52 -26.77 -3.24
N SER A 438 -3.81 -26.44 -3.24
CA SER A 438 -4.69 -26.58 -4.41
C SER A 438 -4.65 -25.39 -5.36
N VAL A 439 -4.51 -24.17 -4.85
CA VAL A 439 -4.64 -22.93 -5.62
C VAL A 439 -3.36 -22.08 -5.50
N SER A 440 -3.01 -21.66 -4.28
CA SER A 440 -1.98 -20.65 -4.03
C SER A 440 -0.61 -21.05 -4.59
N VAL A 441 -0.10 -22.25 -4.25
CA VAL A 441 1.20 -22.72 -4.74
C VAL A 441 1.21 -23.00 -6.24
N PRO A 442 0.25 -23.74 -6.81
CA PRO A 442 0.17 -23.95 -8.26
C PRO A 442 0.10 -22.64 -9.05
N TYR A 443 -0.75 -21.70 -8.64
CA TYR A 443 -0.83 -20.39 -9.28
C TYR A 443 0.53 -19.67 -9.26
N MET A 444 1.18 -19.65 -8.10
CA MET A 444 2.51 -19.05 -7.97
C MET A 444 3.59 -19.75 -8.78
N ARG A 445 3.47 -21.06 -9.00
CA ARG A 445 4.39 -21.82 -9.84
C ARG A 445 4.29 -21.41 -11.31
N GLU A 446 3.11 -21.03 -11.77
CA GLU A 446 2.89 -20.51 -13.12
C GLU A 446 3.35 -19.05 -13.22
N ILE A 447 2.90 -18.18 -12.32
CA ILE A 447 3.27 -16.75 -12.28
C ILE A 447 4.79 -16.54 -12.10
N ARG A 448 5.47 -17.40 -11.36
CA ARG A 448 6.94 -17.35 -11.17
C ARG A 448 7.66 -18.48 -11.91
N GLY A 449 7.05 -18.99 -12.97
CA GLY A 449 7.59 -20.05 -13.81
C GLY A 449 8.88 -19.66 -14.53
N ARG A 450 9.39 -20.59 -15.34
CA ARG A 450 10.66 -20.42 -16.08
C ARG A 450 10.63 -19.24 -17.05
N GLU A 451 9.46 -18.92 -17.59
CA GLU A 451 9.24 -17.88 -18.60
C GLU A 451 8.75 -16.56 -17.98
N ALA A 452 8.69 -16.47 -16.65
CA ALA A 452 8.14 -15.30 -15.96
C ALA A 452 8.87 -13.96 -16.21
N ALA A 453 10.09 -14.02 -16.76
CA ALA A 453 10.85 -12.83 -17.16
C ALA A 453 10.47 -12.31 -18.56
N THR A 454 9.84 -13.14 -19.39
CA THR A 454 9.47 -12.86 -20.78
C THR A 454 7.95 -12.77 -20.98
N ASP A 455 7.17 -13.42 -20.12
CA ASP A 455 5.72 -13.43 -20.22
C ASP A 455 5.10 -12.05 -19.96
N ASN A 456 4.05 -11.75 -20.72
CA ASN A 456 3.27 -10.54 -20.59
C ASN A 456 2.07 -10.79 -19.66
N VAL A 457 1.89 -9.97 -18.64
CA VAL A 457 0.72 -10.07 -17.74
C VAL A 457 -0.61 -9.94 -18.48
N LEU A 458 -0.62 -9.21 -19.60
CA LEU A 458 -1.79 -8.98 -20.43
C LEU A 458 -2.25 -10.24 -21.20
N GLU A 459 -1.45 -11.30 -21.23
CA GLU A 459 -1.77 -12.56 -21.90
C GLU A 459 -2.32 -13.62 -20.92
N LEU A 460 -2.63 -13.23 -19.68
CA LEU A 460 -3.04 -14.16 -18.62
C LEU A 460 -4.56 -14.35 -18.48
N THR A 461 -5.37 -13.96 -19.46
CA THR A 461 -6.84 -14.13 -19.43
C THR A 461 -7.21 -15.58 -19.15
N ASP A 462 -6.71 -16.52 -19.96
CA ASP A 462 -6.97 -17.97 -19.83
C ASP A 462 -6.54 -18.53 -18.46
N LEU A 463 -5.45 -18.01 -17.88
CA LEU A 463 -5.00 -18.43 -16.56
C LEU A 463 -6.00 -18.04 -15.48
N HIS A 464 -6.49 -16.80 -15.49
CA HIS A 464 -7.41 -16.31 -14.45
C HIS A 464 -8.79 -16.96 -14.61
N GLU A 465 -9.27 -17.18 -15.83
CA GLU A 465 -10.50 -17.95 -16.09
C GLU A 465 -10.38 -19.40 -15.57
N ARG A 466 -9.22 -20.03 -15.78
CA ARG A 466 -8.96 -21.38 -15.25
C ARG A 466 -8.89 -21.40 -13.72
N VAL A 467 -8.31 -20.39 -13.08
CA VAL A 467 -8.28 -20.29 -11.60
C VAL A 467 -9.70 -20.23 -11.04
N ILE A 468 -10.56 -19.37 -11.61
CA ILE A 468 -11.95 -19.24 -11.18
C ILE A 468 -12.70 -20.56 -11.39
N SER A 469 -12.59 -21.13 -12.59
CA SER A 469 -13.25 -22.39 -12.94
C SER A 469 -12.79 -23.56 -12.05
N HIS A 470 -11.49 -23.61 -11.71
CA HIS A 470 -10.95 -24.61 -10.78
C HIS A 470 -11.53 -24.46 -9.38
N ILE A 471 -11.67 -23.23 -8.88
CA ILE A 471 -12.28 -23.00 -7.57
C ILE A 471 -13.75 -23.39 -7.58
N ASP A 472 -14.50 -23.12 -8.64
CA ASP A 472 -15.89 -23.58 -8.80
C ASP A 472 -15.98 -25.11 -8.77
N GLU A 473 -15.10 -25.81 -9.49
CA GLU A 473 -15.02 -27.27 -9.44
C GLU A 473 -14.72 -27.78 -8.01
N LEU A 474 -13.83 -27.11 -7.27
CA LEU A 474 -13.55 -27.46 -5.86
C LEU A 474 -14.72 -27.16 -4.91
N ILE A 475 -15.58 -26.19 -5.24
CA ILE A 475 -16.80 -25.88 -4.49
C ILE A 475 -17.84 -26.97 -4.69
N ASP A 476 -18.02 -27.41 -5.94
CA ASP A 476 -18.98 -28.45 -6.32
C ASP A 476 -18.51 -29.85 -5.87
N HIS A 477 -17.21 -30.09 -5.92
CA HIS A 477 -16.55 -31.36 -5.63
C HIS A 477 -15.45 -31.25 -4.54
N PRO A 478 -15.79 -30.84 -3.30
CA PRO A 478 -14.81 -30.65 -2.22
C PRO A 478 -14.09 -31.96 -1.84
N GLU A 479 -14.64 -33.12 -2.21
CA GLU A 479 -13.99 -34.43 -2.07
C GLU A 479 -12.64 -34.52 -2.79
N TYR A 480 -12.37 -33.71 -3.81
CA TYR A 480 -11.05 -33.67 -4.45
C TYR A 480 -9.95 -33.24 -3.47
N LEU A 481 -10.29 -32.50 -2.41
CA LEU A 481 -9.37 -32.09 -1.36
C LEU A 481 -9.52 -32.87 -0.06
N LEU A 482 -10.66 -33.53 0.15
CA LEU A 482 -11.00 -34.27 1.38
C LEU A 482 -10.84 -35.78 1.25
N SER A 483 -10.54 -36.28 0.05
CA SER A 483 -10.30 -37.70 -0.21
C SER A 483 -8.83 -38.07 0.05
N ALA A 484 -8.62 -39.07 0.89
CA ALA A 484 -7.30 -39.61 1.24
C ALA A 484 -6.76 -40.56 0.16
N THR A 485 -6.67 -40.10 -1.10
CA THR A 485 -6.13 -40.88 -2.24
C THR A 485 -4.82 -40.31 -2.73
N GLN A 486 -3.94 -41.18 -3.24
CA GLN A 486 -2.62 -40.79 -3.75
C GLN A 486 -2.73 -39.84 -4.96
N ASP A 487 -3.77 -40.01 -5.78
CA ASP A 487 -4.01 -39.25 -7.01
C ASP A 487 -4.95 -38.05 -6.83
N ALA A 488 -5.29 -37.69 -5.58
CA ALA A 488 -6.16 -36.54 -5.28
C ALA A 488 -5.67 -35.23 -5.92
N TYR A 489 -4.36 -35.08 -6.13
CA TYR A 489 -3.77 -33.90 -6.75
C TYR A 489 -4.18 -33.69 -8.21
N ILE A 490 -4.59 -34.74 -8.94
CA ILE A 490 -4.93 -34.65 -10.37
C ILE A 490 -6.11 -33.71 -10.58
N GLN A 491 -7.12 -33.79 -9.70
CA GLN A 491 -8.30 -32.93 -9.74
C GLN A 491 -8.25 -31.82 -8.68
N GLY A 492 -7.50 -32.03 -7.60
CA GLY A 492 -7.44 -31.08 -6.49
C GLY A 492 -6.45 -29.93 -6.71
N SER A 493 -5.40 -30.10 -7.51
CA SER A 493 -4.42 -29.04 -7.78
C SER A 493 -4.72 -28.32 -9.09
N LEU A 494 -4.66 -26.98 -9.08
CA LEU A 494 -4.96 -26.12 -10.24
C LEU A 494 -4.14 -26.46 -11.50
N ASP A 495 -2.91 -26.94 -11.31
CA ASP A 495 -2.03 -27.33 -12.42
C ASP A 495 -1.90 -28.86 -12.57
N GLY A 496 -2.71 -29.63 -11.84
CA GLY A 496 -2.74 -31.10 -11.86
C GLY A 496 -1.43 -31.76 -11.42
N LYS A 497 -0.47 -31.01 -10.85
CA LYS A 497 0.83 -31.55 -10.43
C LYS A 497 0.75 -32.08 -9.00
N PRO A 498 1.66 -32.99 -8.61
CA PRO A 498 1.75 -33.47 -7.23
C PRO A 498 1.85 -32.33 -6.22
N TRP A 499 1.28 -32.55 -5.04
CA TRP A 499 1.31 -31.60 -3.92
C TRP A 499 2.76 -31.14 -3.65
N SER A 500 2.97 -29.82 -3.56
CA SER A 500 4.29 -29.27 -3.24
C SER A 500 4.79 -29.71 -1.86
N ARG A 501 3.85 -30.01 -0.95
CA ARG A 501 4.09 -30.50 0.41
C ARG A 501 3.16 -31.67 0.71
N PRO A 502 3.45 -32.88 0.20
CA PRO A 502 2.58 -34.03 0.40
C PRO A 502 2.41 -34.34 1.88
N GLU A 503 3.41 -34.08 2.72
CA GLU A 503 3.33 -34.26 4.17
C GLU A 503 2.23 -33.41 4.82
N ALA A 504 2.01 -32.19 4.32
CA ALA A 504 0.98 -31.30 4.83
C ALA A 504 -0.42 -31.76 4.41
N PHE A 505 -0.58 -32.22 3.16
CA PHE A 505 -1.84 -32.80 2.69
C PHE A 505 -2.24 -34.01 3.54
N TRP A 506 -1.32 -34.97 3.73
CA TRP A 506 -1.59 -36.16 4.54
C TRP A 506 -1.80 -35.85 6.02
N ALA A 507 -1.16 -34.81 6.56
CA ALA A 507 -1.46 -34.33 7.90
C ALA A 507 -2.90 -33.82 8.01
N VAL A 508 -3.41 -33.07 7.03
CA VAL A 508 -4.82 -32.68 6.99
C VAL A 508 -5.73 -33.91 6.97
N GLN A 509 -5.45 -34.90 6.11
CA GLN A 509 -6.24 -36.13 6.03
C GLN A 509 -6.26 -36.90 7.36
N ARG A 510 -5.15 -36.89 8.11
CA ARG A 510 -5.06 -37.52 9.45
C ARG A 510 -6.00 -36.85 10.46
N TYR A 511 -6.14 -35.53 10.43
CA TYR A 511 -6.99 -34.80 11.38
C TYR A 511 -8.44 -34.65 10.91
N ALA A 512 -8.72 -34.71 9.60
CA ALA A 512 -10.05 -34.51 9.02
C ALA A 512 -11.18 -35.31 9.70
N PRO A 513 -11.00 -36.60 10.08
CA PRO A 513 -12.06 -37.37 10.78
C PRO A 513 -12.49 -36.78 12.14
N THR A 514 -11.65 -35.95 12.76
CA THR A 514 -11.93 -35.29 14.05
C THR A 514 -12.53 -33.89 13.89
N LEU A 515 -12.74 -33.43 12.65
CA LEU A 515 -13.11 -32.06 12.30
C LEU A 515 -14.46 -32.07 11.56
N PRO A 516 -15.60 -32.16 12.27
CA PRO A 516 -16.91 -32.41 11.67
C PRO A 516 -17.42 -31.30 10.73
N HIS A 517 -16.88 -30.09 10.82
CA HIS A 517 -17.30 -28.95 10.00
C HIS A 517 -16.33 -28.64 8.86
N LEU A 518 -15.30 -29.48 8.65
CA LEU A 518 -14.21 -29.18 7.72
C LEU A 518 -14.71 -28.98 6.28
N ARG A 519 -15.64 -29.83 5.83
CA ARG A 519 -16.21 -29.76 4.47
C ARG A 519 -16.91 -28.43 4.21
N ASP A 520 -17.86 -28.07 5.07
CA ASP A 520 -18.66 -26.86 4.85
C ASP A 520 -17.85 -25.59 5.06
N LEU A 521 -16.85 -25.62 5.95
CA LEU A 521 -15.91 -24.52 6.15
C LEU A 521 -14.99 -24.33 4.95
N LEU A 522 -14.49 -25.42 4.35
CA LEU A 522 -13.70 -25.39 3.11
C LEU A 522 -14.50 -24.74 1.98
N VAL A 523 -15.74 -25.17 1.77
CA VAL A 523 -16.63 -24.60 0.75
C VAL A 523 -16.86 -23.10 1.00
N ALA A 524 -17.11 -22.70 2.25
CA ALA A 524 -17.28 -21.27 2.58
C ALA A 524 -16.02 -20.44 2.28
N PHE A 525 -14.83 -20.98 2.58
CA PHE A 525 -13.56 -20.35 2.23
C PHE A 525 -13.41 -20.22 0.71
N LEU A 526 -13.66 -21.29 -0.05
CA LEU A 526 -13.51 -21.29 -1.51
C LEU A 526 -14.46 -20.29 -2.18
N ILE A 527 -15.71 -20.18 -1.71
CA ILE A 527 -16.66 -19.16 -2.21
C ILE A 527 -16.09 -17.76 -1.99
N GLY A 528 -15.65 -17.46 -0.76
CA GLY A 528 -15.07 -16.15 -0.44
C GLY A 528 -13.80 -15.83 -1.24
N ALA A 529 -13.00 -16.86 -1.56
CA ALA A 529 -11.83 -16.70 -2.42
C ALA A 529 -12.21 -16.49 -3.90
N ARG A 530 -13.18 -17.25 -4.43
CA ARG A 530 -13.69 -17.14 -5.80
C ARG A 530 -14.23 -15.73 -6.08
N ASP A 531 -15.05 -15.21 -5.18
CA ASP A 531 -15.62 -13.86 -5.31
C ASP A 531 -14.52 -12.82 -5.47
N LYS A 532 -13.41 -12.98 -4.75
CA LYS A 532 -12.26 -12.08 -4.85
C LYS A 532 -11.38 -12.35 -6.07
N TRP A 533 -11.27 -13.57 -6.56
CA TRP A 533 -10.65 -13.78 -7.87
C TRP A 533 -11.38 -13.02 -8.96
N ILE A 534 -12.72 -13.06 -8.98
CA ILE A 534 -13.55 -12.30 -9.92
C ILE A 534 -13.32 -10.79 -9.77
N ASP A 535 -13.41 -10.25 -8.55
CA ASP A 535 -13.22 -8.82 -8.29
C ASP A 535 -11.82 -8.31 -8.70
N PHE A 536 -10.78 -9.12 -8.49
CA PHE A 536 -9.38 -8.74 -8.71
C PHE A 536 -8.83 -9.22 -10.07
N SER A 537 -9.67 -9.76 -10.94
CA SER A 537 -9.33 -10.10 -12.34
C SER A 537 -10.19 -9.33 -13.35
N GLU A 538 -10.83 -8.24 -12.92
CA GLU A 538 -11.73 -7.42 -13.75
C GLU A 538 -11.04 -6.88 -15.01
N GLU A 539 -9.72 -6.65 -14.97
CA GLU A 539 -8.95 -6.21 -16.15
C GLU A 539 -8.95 -7.22 -17.31
N PHE A 540 -9.26 -8.49 -17.03
CA PHE A 540 -9.36 -9.58 -18.02
C PHE A 540 -10.81 -9.83 -18.49
N SER A 541 -11.76 -8.98 -18.10
CA SER A 541 -13.17 -9.12 -18.50
C SER A 541 -13.31 -9.11 -20.03
N PRO A 542 -14.23 -9.92 -20.62
CA PRO A 542 -14.46 -9.96 -22.07
C PRO A 542 -14.95 -8.63 -22.66
N ASP A 543 -15.50 -7.73 -21.83
CA ASP A 543 -15.93 -6.39 -22.23
C ASP A 543 -14.91 -5.30 -21.86
N GLY A 544 -13.74 -5.69 -21.34
CA GLY A 544 -12.68 -4.79 -20.87
C GLY A 544 -11.80 -4.22 -21.99
N ALA A 545 -11.02 -3.19 -21.66
CA ALA A 545 -10.09 -2.55 -22.61
C ALA A 545 -9.06 -3.52 -23.22
N LEU A 546 -8.65 -4.54 -22.44
CA LEU A 546 -7.72 -5.57 -22.91
C LEU A 546 -8.36 -6.50 -23.97
N ALA A 547 -9.64 -6.83 -23.84
CA ALA A 547 -10.33 -7.72 -24.80
C ALA A 547 -10.46 -7.09 -26.20
N GLY A 548 -10.53 -5.74 -26.26
CA GLY A 548 -10.53 -4.99 -27.52
C GLY A 548 -9.14 -4.73 -28.11
N ALA A 549 -8.05 -5.00 -27.37
CA ALA A 549 -6.70 -4.68 -27.81
C ALA A 549 -6.17 -5.69 -28.85
N THR A 550 -5.48 -5.18 -29.87
CA THR A 550 -4.78 -6.04 -30.85
C THR A 550 -3.52 -6.65 -30.25
N LEU A 551 -3.00 -7.73 -30.86
CA LEU A 551 -1.74 -8.35 -30.44
C LEU A 551 -0.55 -7.36 -30.50
N GLU A 552 -0.56 -6.43 -31.45
CA GLU A 552 0.46 -5.40 -31.56
C GLU A 552 0.37 -4.40 -30.40
N GLN A 553 -0.84 -3.99 -30.02
CA GLN A 553 -1.06 -3.11 -28.86
C GLN A 553 -0.66 -3.81 -27.54
N ILE A 554 -1.03 -5.08 -27.36
CA ILE A 554 -0.62 -5.89 -26.21
C ILE A 554 0.92 -6.00 -26.14
N ALA A 555 1.58 -6.22 -27.28
CA ALA A 555 3.04 -6.27 -27.36
C ALA A 555 3.69 -4.93 -27.01
N ARG A 556 3.12 -3.80 -27.44
CA ARG A 556 3.60 -2.45 -27.10
C ARG A 556 3.33 -2.07 -25.65
N ALA A 557 2.39 -2.73 -24.98
CA ALA A 557 2.05 -2.52 -23.57
C ALA A 557 2.59 -3.65 -22.66
N TRP A 558 3.72 -4.27 -23.03
CA TRP A 558 4.30 -5.37 -22.26
C TRP A 558 4.58 -4.98 -20.80
N MET A 559 4.07 -5.77 -19.85
CA MET A 559 4.26 -5.57 -18.42
C MET A 559 4.53 -6.91 -17.72
N ARG A 560 5.25 -6.87 -16.60
CA ARG A 560 5.54 -8.07 -15.80
C ARG A 560 4.30 -8.53 -15.05
N MET A 561 4.24 -9.83 -14.75
CA MET A 561 3.17 -10.42 -13.96
C MET A 561 3.16 -9.98 -12.49
N THR A 562 4.32 -9.62 -11.94
CA THR A 562 4.48 -9.23 -10.53
C THR A 562 5.14 -7.86 -10.39
N ASN A 563 4.82 -7.16 -9.31
CA ASN A 563 5.46 -5.89 -8.93
C ASN A 563 6.76 -6.12 -8.10
N ASP A 564 7.37 -7.31 -8.24
CA ASP A 564 8.52 -7.72 -7.42
C ASP A 564 9.74 -6.79 -7.62
N LEU A 565 9.84 -6.08 -8.75
CA LEU A 565 10.89 -5.09 -9.00
C LEU A 565 10.81 -3.91 -8.03
N CYS A 566 9.62 -3.32 -7.89
CA CYS A 566 9.38 -2.19 -7.02
C CYS A 566 9.53 -2.58 -5.53
N GLU A 567 8.87 -3.66 -5.11
CA GLU A 567 8.95 -4.18 -3.74
C GLU A 567 10.38 -4.60 -3.36
N GLY A 568 11.06 -5.27 -4.29
CA GLY A 568 12.45 -5.70 -4.15
C GLY A 568 13.38 -4.53 -3.92
N GLU A 569 13.20 -3.44 -4.67
CA GLU A 569 14.01 -2.24 -4.54
C GLU A 569 13.78 -1.52 -3.21
N PHE A 570 12.56 -1.48 -2.68
CA PHE A 570 12.32 -1.03 -1.31
C PHE A 570 13.00 -1.94 -0.27
N GLY A 571 13.03 -3.25 -0.51
CA GLY A 571 13.83 -4.19 0.26
C GLY A 571 15.31 -3.81 0.27
N THR A 572 15.87 -3.51 -0.89
CA THR A 572 17.26 -3.08 -1.08
C THR A 572 17.54 -1.73 -0.40
N TRP A 573 16.66 -0.75 -0.53
CA TRP A 573 16.75 0.54 0.15
C TRP A 573 16.78 0.39 1.67
N ARG A 574 15.85 -0.38 2.25
CA ARG A 574 15.79 -0.62 3.70
C ARG A 574 17.07 -1.26 4.23
N GLN A 575 17.61 -2.24 3.50
CA GLN A 575 18.89 -2.87 3.86
C GLN A 575 20.06 -1.89 3.76
N SER A 576 20.10 -1.10 2.69
CA SER A 576 21.14 -0.09 2.45
C SER A 576 21.13 1.01 3.51
N ALA A 577 19.95 1.55 3.83
CA ALA A 577 19.75 2.54 4.88
C ALA A 577 20.08 2.00 6.27
N LYS A 578 19.84 0.71 6.54
CA LYS A 578 20.25 0.05 7.78
C LYS A 578 21.77 -0.11 7.89
N ALA A 579 22.42 -0.55 6.81
CA ALA A 579 23.87 -0.74 6.78
C ALA A 579 24.64 0.60 6.77
N ASN A 580 24.05 1.64 6.17
CA ASN A 580 24.62 2.98 6.11
C ASN A 580 23.54 4.05 6.32
N PRO A 581 23.23 4.40 7.58
CA PRO A 581 22.19 5.39 7.90
C PRO A 581 22.45 6.80 7.36
N SER A 582 23.70 7.10 6.95
CA SER A 582 24.08 8.39 6.36
C SER A 582 23.95 8.42 4.84
N LEU A 583 23.54 7.32 4.21
CA LEU A 583 23.32 7.24 2.76
C LEU A 583 22.10 8.08 2.38
N SER A 584 22.28 9.08 1.52
CA SER A 584 21.16 9.84 0.98
C SER A 584 20.44 9.04 -0.11
N VAL A 585 19.15 9.32 -0.31
CA VAL A 585 18.33 8.73 -1.39
C VAL A 585 18.98 8.95 -2.75
N VAL A 586 19.46 10.17 -3.05
CA VAL A 586 20.17 10.47 -4.31
C VAL A 586 21.38 9.56 -4.52
N GLN A 587 22.16 9.30 -3.46
CA GLN A 587 23.35 8.45 -3.55
C GLN A 587 22.97 6.98 -3.72
N HIS A 588 21.86 6.55 -3.11
CA HIS A 588 21.29 5.22 -3.30
C HIS A 588 20.78 5.05 -4.73
N ASN A 589 19.93 5.96 -5.21
CA ASN A 589 19.42 5.97 -6.59
C ASN A 589 20.58 5.93 -7.58
N SER A 590 21.60 6.77 -7.42
CA SER A 590 22.75 6.77 -8.34
C SER A 590 23.45 5.41 -8.44
N ARG A 591 23.53 4.66 -7.34
CA ARG A 591 24.15 3.32 -7.32
C ARG A 591 23.23 2.28 -7.95
N GLN A 592 21.96 2.27 -7.56
CA GLN A 592 21.01 1.27 -8.01
C GLN A 592 20.63 1.49 -9.47
N MET A 593 20.46 2.73 -9.93
CA MET A 593 20.27 3.02 -11.35
C MET A 593 21.48 2.56 -12.17
N TYR A 594 22.69 2.91 -11.73
CA TYR A 594 23.92 2.47 -12.43
C TYR A 594 24.05 0.95 -12.52
N LYS A 595 23.66 0.25 -11.45
CA LYS A 595 23.70 -1.21 -11.37
C LYS A 595 22.59 -1.89 -12.17
N PHE A 596 21.34 -1.46 -11.97
CA PHE A 596 20.16 -2.08 -12.57
C PHE A 596 20.09 -1.80 -14.07
N ASN A 597 20.39 -0.57 -14.48
CA ASN A 597 20.31 -0.15 -15.88
C ASN A 597 21.56 -0.55 -16.69
N ASN A 598 22.49 -1.31 -16.09
CA ASN A 598 23.76 -1.72 -16.69
C ASN A 598 24.59 -0.56 -17.28
N THR A 599 24.59 0.58 -16.59
CA THR A 599 25.15 1.85 -17.10
C THR A 599 26.68 1.86 -17.21
N SER A 600 27.38 0.85 -16.70
CA SER A 600 28.85 0.82 -16.74
C SER A 600 29.41 0.86 -18.17
N GLU A 601 28.85 0.07 -19.08
CA GLU A 601 29.25 0.04 -20.48
C GLU A 601 28.84 1.32 -21.21
N TYR A 602 27.61 1.78 -20.97
CA TYR A 602 27.10 3.04 -21.51
C TYR A 602 28.01 4.21 -21.15
N LEU A 603 28.33 4.35 -19.86
CA LEU A 603 29.22 5.39 -19.36
C LEU A 603 30.57 5.34 -20.08
N ARG A 604 31.21 4.16 -20.19
CA ARG A 604 32.49 3.96 -20.91
C ARG A 604 32.44 4.33 -22.38
N ALA A 605 31.30 4.18 -23.04
CA ALA A 605 31.12 4.55 -24.45
C ALA A 605 31.00 6.07 -24.67
N LEU A 606 30.69 6.87 -23.63
CA LEU A 606 30.51 8.31 -23.77
C LEU A 606 31.81 9.05 -24.12
N GLY A 607 31.71 9.97 -25.09
CA GLY A 607 32.81 10.82 -25.50
C GLY A 607 33.26 11.85 -24.44
N PRO A 608 34.45 12.46 -24.60
CA PRO A 608 35.05 13.35 -23.59
C PRO A 608 34.19 14.56 -23.21
N GLU A 609 33.49 15.16 -24.18
CA GLU A 609 32.62 16.32 -23.91
C GLU A 609 31.41 15.94 -23.06
N MET A 610 30.79 14.78 -23.32
CA MET A 610 29.68 14.28 -22.51
C MET A 610 30.15 13.94 -21.08
N ARG A 611 31.32 13.32 -20.92
CA ARG A 611 31.93 13.08 -19.60
C ARG A 611 32.18 14.39 -18.85
N LYS A 612 32.62 15.43 -19.55
CA LYS A 612 32.83 16.77 -18.98
C LYS A 612 31.50 17.42 -18.59
N PHE A 613 30.45 17.27 -19.39
CA PHE A 613 29.09 17.69 -19.07
C PHE A 613 28.58 17.02 -17.78
N LEU A 614 28.66 15.68 -17.70
CA LEU A 614 28.25 14.91 -16.52
C LEU A 614 28.95 15.42 -15.25
N ARG A 615 30.27 15.66 -15.31
CA ARG A 615 31.04 16.23 -14.18
C ARG A 615 30.54 17.61 -13.78
N LYS A 616 30.13 18.46 -14.74
CA LYS A 616 29.63 19.82 -14.49
C LYS A 616 28.26 19.77 -13.83
N VAL A 617 27.30 19.06 -14.44
CA VAL A 617 25.92 19.01 -13.94
C VAL A 617 25.83 18.31 -12.59
N THR A 618 26.60 17.24 -12.36
CA THR A 618 26.68 16.59 -11.05
C THR A 618 27.19 17.53 -9.97
N ARG A 619 28.14 18.44 -10.26
CA ARG A 619 28.61 19.43 -9.28
C ARG A 619 27.54 20.48 -8.98
N GLN A 620 26.84 20.97 -10.00
CA GLN A 620 25.74 21.92 -9.83
C GLN A 620 24.63 21.34 -8.97
N GLN A 621 24.23 20.09 -9.23
CA GLN A 621 23.24 19.36 -8.43
C GLN A 621 23.72 19.13 -6.98
N ASP A 622 24.98 18.75 -6.77
CA ASP A 622 25.58 18.57 -5.44
C ASP A 622 25.58 19.87 -4.61
N GLU A 623 25.67 21.02 -5.27
CA GLU A 623 25.71 22.35 -4.66
C GLU A 623 24.32 23.01 -4.51
N SER A 624 23.30 22.52 -5.22
CA SER A 624 21.92 23.06 -5.23
C SER A 624 21.20 23.07 -3.88
N GLY A 625 21.57 22.17 -2.97
CA GLY A 625 20.84 21.96 -1.71
C GLY A 625 19.47 21.31 -1.87
N ALA A 626 19.13 20.74 -3.04
CA ALA A 626 17.81 20.13 -3.33
C ALA A 626 17.35 19.12 -2.26
N SER A 627 18.23 18.25 -1.75
CA SER A 627 17.87 17.30 -0.68
C SER A 627 17.51 17.97 0.65
N ARG A 628 18.01 19.18 0.92
CA ARG A 628 17.58 19.98 2.08
C ARG A 628 16.23 20.63 1.79
N ALA A 629 16.05 21.18 0.60
CA ALA A 629 14.77 21.78 0.19
C ALA A 629 13.62 20.77 0.28
N MET A 630 13.83 19.53 -0.18
CA MET A 630 12.83 18.47 -0.08
C MET A 630 12.46 18.17 1.38
N ARG A 631 13.44 17.99 2.27
CA ARG A 631 13.16 17.77 3.70
C ARG A 631 12.38 18.93 4.34
N ILE A 632 12.64 20.16 3.91
CA ILE A 632 11.87 21.34 4.36
C ILE A 632 10.43 21.28 3.80
N LYS A 633 10.23 20.89 2.53
CA LYS A 633 8.90 20.68 1.92
C LYS A 633 8.07 19.70 2.76
N LEU A 634 8.64 18.54 3.10
CA LEU A 634 7.95 17.54 3.95
C LEU A 634 7.65 18.08 5.36
N ALA A 635 8.61 18.76 6.00
CA ALA A 635 8.41 19.33 7.33
C ALA A 635 7.29 20.39 7.35
N LYS A 636 7.26 21.28 6.35
CA LYS A 636 6.21 22.29 6.20
C LYS A 636 4.84 21.67 5.95
N HIS A 637 4.76 20.62 5.11
CA HIS A 637 3.51 19.91 4.88
C HIS A 637 2.95 19.33 6.19
N ARG A 638 3.79 18.67 7.00
CA ARG A 638 3.38 18.15 8.31
C ARG A 638 2.93 19.24 9.27
N GLN A 639 3.62 20.38 9.27
CA GLN A 639 3.21 21.52 10.07
C GLN A 639 1.81 21.99 9.67
N ALA A 640 1.53 22.14 8.37
CA ALA A 640 0.21 22.52 7.88
C ALA A 640 -0.88 21.49 8.26
N VAL A 641 -0.59 20.19 8.16
CA VAL A 641 -1.52 19.12 8.59
C VAL A 641 -1.78 19.18 10.10
N ALA A 642 -0.76 19.46 10.91
CA ALA A 642 -0.93 19.60 12.35
C ALA A 642 -1.79 20.82 12.72
N GLU A 643 -1.59 21.95 12.03
CA GLU A 643 -2.39 23.16 12.18
C GLU A 643 -3.85 22.92 11.77
N GLU A 644 -4.09 22.23 10.64
CA GLU A 644 -5.43 21.86 10.19
C GLU A 644 -6.15 20.93 11.17
N ASN A 645 -5.45 19.91 11.69
CA ASN A 645 -6.03 18.99 12.67
C ASN A 645 -6.34 19.70 13.99
N THR A 646 -5.47 20.60 14.44
CA THR A 646 -5.72 21.43 15.63
C THR A 646 -6.96 22.30 15.43
N GLU A 647 -7.15 22.88 14.25
CA GLU A 647 -8.35 23.66 13.93
C GLU A 647 -9.60 22.78 13.88
N LYS A 648 -9.53 21.58 13.27
CA LYS A 648 -10.63 20.60 13.28
C LYS A 648 -11.00 20.19 14.69
N ASP A 649 -10.02 19.97 15.56
CA ASP A 649 -10.24 19.63 16.96
C ASP A 649 -10.85 20.80 17.72
N ARG A 650 -10.41 22.04 17.46
CA ARG A 650 -11.03 23.25 18.02
C ARG A 650 -12.49 23.39 17.60
N VAL A 651 -12.79 23.22 16.31
CA VAL A 651 -14.15 23.25 15.77
C VAL A 651 -15.00 22.12 16.35
N ARG A 652 -14.44 20.92 16.50
CA ARG A 652 -15.12 19.78 17.10
C ARG A 652 -15.42 20.03 18.58
N ALA A 653 -14.45 20.53 19.33
CA ALA A 653 -14.60 20.90 20.73
C ALA A 653 -15.65 22.01 20.89
N ALA A 654 -15.62 23.04 20.07
CA ALA A 654 -16.63 24.11 20.07
C ALA A 654 -18.03 23.58 19.73
N LYS A 655 -18.17 22.64 18.79
CA LYS A 655 -19.46 21.99 18.48
C LYS A 655 -19.97 21.13 19.65
N VAL A 656 -19.08 20.39 20.32
CA VAL A 656 -19.43 19.59 21.50
C VAL A 656 -19.83 20.51 22.65
N GLN A 657 -19.09 21.60 22.87
CA GLN A 657 -19.40 22.58 23.91
C GLN A 657 -20.73 23.28 23.61
N ALA A 658 -20.94 23.80 22.41
CA ALA A 658 -22.20 24.44 22.04
C ALA A 658 -23.40 23.47 22.14
N ALA A 659 -23.21 22.19 21.79
CA ALA A 659 -24.24 21.18 21.97
C ALA A 659 -24.53 20.89 23.46
N ARG A 660 -23.51 20.96 24.32
CA ARG A 660 -23.66 20.83 25.77
C ARG A 660 -24.33 22.06 26.36
N ASP A 661 -23.89 23.27 26.01
CA ASP A 661 -24.46 24.54 26.45
C ASP A 661 -25.95 24.61 26.08
N ALA A 662 -26.30 24.23 24.85
CA ALA A 662 -27.70 24.16 24.40
C ALA A 662 -28.52 23.16 25.24
N LEU A 663 -27.94 22.01 25.63
CA LEU A 663 -28.60 21.07 26.54
C LEU A 663 -28.73 21.64 27.96
N GLU A 664 -27.78 22.42 28.45
CA GLU A 664 -27.89 23.08 29.77
C GLU A 664 -29.00 24.15 29.80
N GLU A 665 -29.38 24.71 28.64
CA GLU A 665 -30.52 25.63 28.50
C GLU A 665 -31.89 24.93 28.41
N VAL A 666 -31.93 23.62 28.14
CA VAL A 666 -33.18 22.86 28.06
C VAL A 666 -33.81 22.78 29.45
N ALA A 667 -35.03 23.30 29.59
CA ALA A 667 -35.84 23.09 30.79
C ALA A 667 -36.26 21.61 30.85
N PRO A 668 -35.74 20.80 31.80
CA PRO A 668 -35.96 19.37 31.78
C PRO A 668 -37.35 19.01 32.30
N ILE A 669 -37.96 18.00 31.68
CA ILE A 669 -39.18 17.37 32.20
C ILE A 669 -38.75 16.36 33.25
N LEU A 670 -39.13 16.58 34.51
CA LEU A 670 -38.68 15.77 35.65
C LEU A 670 -39.82 15.01 36.32
N THR A 671 -41.07 15.25 35.91
CA THR A 671 -42.24 14.56 36.45
C THR A 671 -43.14 14.00 35.36
N ILE A 672 -43.81 12.88 35.67
CA ILE A 672 -44.80 12.27 34.76
C ILE A 672 -45.98 13.22 34.53
N THR A 673 -46.36 14.01 35.54
CA THR A 673 -47.40 15.03 35.39
C THR A 673 -47.02 16.06 34.32
N GLU A 674 -45.81 16.61 34.36
CA GLU A 674 -45.33 17.57 33.34
C GLU A 674 -45.28 16.95 31.94
N LEU A 675 -44.84 15.70 31.82
CA LEU A 675 -44.77 14.98 30.54
C LEU A 675 -46.14 14.80 29.87
N HIS A 676 -47.20 14.59 30.67
CA HIS A 676 -48.57 14.37 30.18
C HIS A 676 -49.44 15.63 30.13
N THR A 677 -48.93 16.77 30.61
CA THR A 677 -49.70 18.04 30.63
C THR A 677 -49.71 18.73 29.27
N ASP A 678 -48.61 18.68 28.53
CA ASP A 678 -48.44 19.40 27.27
C ASP A 678 -48.20 18.46 26.08
N TYR A 679 -48.49 18.94 24.87
CA TYR A 679 -48.16 18.23 23.64
C TYR A 679 -46.72 18.55 23.19
N PHE A 680 -45.83 17.55 23.22
CA PHE A 680 -44.46 17.68 22.73
C PHE A 680 -44.31 17.20 21.29
N THR A 681 -43.58 17.96 20.46
CA THR A 681 -43.20 17.54 19.12
C THR A 681 -42.09 16.47 19.16
N VAL A 682 -41.82 15.80 18.03
CA VAL A 682 -40.72 14.83 17.96
C VAL A 682 -39.36 15.48 18.24
N ALA A 683 -39.20 16.77 17.91
CA ALA A 683 -37.99 17.53 18.19
C ALA A 683 -37.82 17.71 19.70
N ASP A 684 -38.86 18.21 20.39
CA ASP A 684 -38.87 18.45 21.83
C ASP A 684 -38.59 17.15 22.62
N ILE A 685 -39.24 16.04 22.25
CA ILE A 685 -39.02 14.73 22.88
C ILE A 685 -37.56 14.27 22.68
N THR A 686 -36.99 14.50 21.51
CA THR A 686 -35.61 14.10 21.21
C THR A 686 -34.61 14.93 22.00
N GLU A 687 -34.89 16.21 22.21
CA GLU A 687 -34.07 17.12 23.01
C GLU A 687 -34.12 16.75 24.50
N GLN A 688 -35.30 16.46 25.04
CA GLN A 688 -35.49 15.96 26.41
C GLN A 688 -34.79 14.61 26.65
N LEU A 689 -34.87 13.69 25.68
CA LEU A 689 -34.13 12.42 25.75
C LEU A 689 -32.61 12.62 25.77
N ARG A 690 -32.08 13.59 25.02
CA ARG A 690 -30.65 13.94 25.04
C ARG A 690 -30.24 14.53 26.38
N TRP A 691 -31.09 15.39 26.95
CA TRP A 691 -30.88 15.94 28.28
C TRP A 691 -30.80 14.83 29.34
N HIS A 692 -31.77 13.91 29.36
CA HIS A 692 -31.79 12.78 30.31
C HIS A 692 -30.62 11.80 30.11
N ALA A 693 -30.11 11.67 28.89
CA ALA A 693 -28.93 10.88 28.59
C ALA A 693 -27.61 11.53 29.06
N GLU A 694 -27.56 12.85 29.24
CA GLU A 694 -26.35 13.55 29.72
C GLU A 694 -26.42 13.85 31.23
N PHE A 695 -27.57 14.35 31.70
CA PHE A 695 -27.79 14.88 33.05
C PHE A 695 -28.76 14.04 33.89
N GLY A 696 -29.50 13.10 33.30
CA GLY A 696 -30.53 12.31 33.97
C GLY A 696 -30.00 11.20 34.88
N ALA A 697 -30.82 10.18 35.17
CA ALA A 697 -30.44 9.06 36.04
C ALA A 697 -29.23 8.27 35.49
N PRO A 698 -28.43 7.60 36.35
CA PRO A 698 -27.31 6.77 35.91
C PRO A 698 -27.70 5.70 34.89
N GLU A 699 -28.91 5.13 34.95
CA GLU A 699 -29.44 4.20 33.96
C GLU A 699 -29.65 4.87 32.59
N SER A 700 -30.18 6.09 32.57
CA SER A 700 -30.41 6.90 31.36
C SER A 700 -29.11 7.36 30.71
N ARG A 701 -28.05 7.60 31.50
CA ARG A 701 -26.73 8.03 31.01
C ARG A 701 -25.93 6.95 30.27
N LYS A 702 -26.26 5.67 30.49
CA LYS A 702 -25.63 4.53 29.80
C LYS A 702 -26.06 4.38 28.34
N GLY A 703 -26.98 5.22 27.85
CA GLY A 703 -27.58 5.14 26.51
C GLY A 703 -26.77 5.67 25.33
N LYS A 704 -25.52 6.16 25.51
CA LYS A 704 -24.65 6.57 24.38
C LYS A 704 -24.20 5.35 23.56
N LYS A 705 -25.09 4.80 22.72
CA LYS A 705 -24.66 3.94 21.61
C LYS A 705 -23.71 4.75 20.73
N LYS A 706 -22.43 4.36 20.68
CA LYS A 706 -21.49 4.81 19.65
C LYS A 706 -22.15 4.62 18.28
N ARG A 707 -22.06 5.64 17.43
CA ARG A 707 -22.43 5.58 16.01
C ARG A 707 -21.73 4.34 15.43
N ALA A 708 -22.50 3.36 14.97
CA ALA A 708 -21.96 2.18 14.28
C ALA A 708 -21.06 2.63 13.11
N PRO A 709 -19.94 1.94 12.83
CA PRO A 709 -19.20 2.17 11.60
C PRO A 709 -20.13 1.93 10.41
N LYS A 710 -19.98 2.74 9.34
CA LYS A 710 -20.67 2.54 8.07
C LYS A 710 -20.35 1.14 7.55
N GLN A 711 -21.27 0.19 7.71
CA GLN A 711 -21.33 -0.99 6.86
C GLN A 711 -21.76 -0.55 5.47
N ALA A 712 -21.05 -1.06 4.47
CA ALA A 712 -21.38 -0.92 3.06
C ALA A 712 -22.83 -1.37 2.81
N GLU A 713 -23.50 -0.65 1.93
CA GLU A 713 -24.86 -0.90 1.51
C GLU A 713 -24.97 -2.31 0.89
N SER A 714 -25.73 -3.19 1.55
CA SER A 714 -26.32 -4.35 0.90
C SER A 714 -27.66 -3.94 0.30
N GLU A 715 -27.84 -4.20 -0.99
CA GLU A 715 -29.07 -4.03 -1.75
C GLU A 715 -30.17 -4.99 -1.28
N GLU A 716 -30.72 -4.73 -0.10
CA GLU A 716 -32.07 -5.08 0.32
C GLU A 716 -32.32 -4.31 1.61
N ALA A 717 -32.94 -3.13 1.47
CA ALA A 717 -33.17 -2.24 2.60
C ALA A 717 -34.11 -2.89 3.63
N PRO A 718 -33.67 -3.18 4.88
CA PRO A 718 -34.62 -3.09 5.96
C PRO A 718 -34.89 -1.59 6.08
N THR A 719 -36.06 -1.15 5.61
CA THR A 719 -36.54 0.21 5.87
C THR A 719 -36.27 0.52 7.34
N LYS A 720 -35.29 1.38 7.63
CA LYS A 720 -35.08 1.94 8.97
C LYS A 720 -36.37 2.68 9.29
N THR A 721 -37.30 2.00 9.93
CA THR A 721 -38.56 2.59 10.38
C THR A 721 -38.13 3.69 11.34
N LYS A 722 -38.25 4.95 10.91
CA LYS A 722 -38.00 6.11 11.79
C LYS A 722 -38.84 5.87 13.04
N ALA A 723 -38.20 5.80 14.20
CA ALA A 723 -38.89 5.64 15.48
C ALA A 723 -40.06 6.62 15.54
N THR A 724 -41.28 6.09 15.68
CA THR A 724 -42.50 6.89 15.69
C THR A 724 -42.50 7.81 16.91
N ARG A 725 -43.22 8.93 16.83
CA ARG A 725 -43.38 9.86 17.97
C ARG A 725 -43.73 9.11 19.27
N GLU A 726 -44.63 8.13 19.16
CA GLU A 726 -45.09 7.30 20.28
C GLU A 726 -43.96 6.51 20.95
N THR A 727 -43.12 5.81 20.17
CA THR A 727 -41.99 5.05 20.73
C THR A 727 -40.96 5.94 21.43
N LYS A 728 -40.75 7.16 20.93
CA LYS A 728 -39.87 8.14 21.59
C LYS A 728 -40.48 8.72 22.85
N PHE A 729 -41.79 8.96 22.85
CA PHE A 729 -42.52 9.45 24.01
C PHE A 729 -42.46 8.43 25.17
N GLN A 730 -42.69 7.14 24.88
CA GLN A 730 -42.53 6.06 25.85
C GLN A 730 -41.10 5.95 26.40
N SER A 731 -40.08 6.16 25.55
CA SER A 731 -38.68 6.17 26.00
C SER A 731 -38.39 7.34 26.93
N LEU A 732 -39.01 8.50 26.69
CA LEU A 732 -38.86 9.68 27.54
C LEU A 732 -39.59 9.47 28.87
N GLU A 733 -40.78 8.89 28.85
CA GLU A 733 -41.54 8.52 30.05
C GLU A 733 -40.71 7.60 30.96
N GLN A 734 -40.12 6.55 30.40
CA GLN A 734 -39.22 5.66 31.13
C GLN A 734 -38.00 6.39 31.72
N ALA A 735 -37.39 7.31 30.96
CA ALA A 735 -36.24 8.09 31.44
C ALA A 735 -36.63 9.03 32.61
N VAL A 736 -37.83 9.61 32.57
CA VAL A 736 -38.39 10.44 33.65
C VAL A 736 -38.72 9.59 34.88
N GLU A 737 -39.30 8.40 34.71
CA GLU A 737 -39.53 7.47 35.82
C GLU A 737 -38.22 7.06 36.51
N GLN A 738 -37.18 6.77 35.72
CA GLN A 738 -35.84 6.48 36.23
C GLN A 738 -35.26 7.66 37.00
N TYR A 739 -35.41 8.89 36.47
CA TYR A 739 -35.00 10.11 37.17
C TYR A 739 -35.68 10.25 38.53
N ILE A 740 -37.01 10.07 38.59
CA ILE A 740 -37.77 10.13 39.85
C ILE A 740 -37.28 9.07 40.84
N SER A 741 -37.09 7.83 40.36
CA SER A 741 -36.66 6.71 41.20
C SER A 741 -35.24 6.89 41.76
N SER A 742 -34.39 7.63 41.06
CA SER A 742 -33.00 7.88 41.46
C SER A 742 -32.83 8.90 42.60
N GLY A 743 -33.88 9.64 42.95
CA GLY A 743 -33.84 10.63 44.05
C GLY A 743 -33.01 11.88 43.76
N LEU A 744 -32.69 12.15 42.48
CA LEU A 744 -31.95 13.34 42.07
C LEU A 744 -32.74 14.64 42.35
N PRO A 745 -32.07 15.76 42.66
CA PRO A 745 -32.72 17.02 42.99
C PRO A 745 -33.54 17.59 41.82
N ARG A 746 -34.56 18.40 42.15
CA ARG A 746 -35.44 19.05 41.16
C ARG A 746 -34.77 20.19 40.38
N ASP A 747 -33.67 20.74 40.89
CA ASP A 747 -32.81 21.69 40.19
C ASP A 747 -31.40 21.08 40.04
N PRO A 748 -31.18 20.27 38.99
CA PRO A 748 -29.93 19.56 38.79
C PRO A 748 -28.76 20.47 38.35
N LEU A 749 -29.02 21.71 37.94
CA LEU A 749 -28.02 22.65 37.41
C LEU A 749 -27.79 23.89 38.31
N GLY A 750 -28.34 23.90 39.53
CA GLY A 750 -28.42 25.04 40.46
C GLY A 750 -27.36 26.13 40.29
N ARG A 751 -27.77 27.28 39.73
CA ARG A 751 -26.94 28.50 39.66
C ARG A 751 -26.80 29.14 41.04
N LEU A 752 -25.70 28.86 41.75
CA LEU A 752 -24.95 29.82 42.60
C LEU A 752 -23.74 29.18 43.30
N GLY A 753 -22.54 29.69 42.97
CA GLY A 753 -21.47 29.96 43.93
C GLY A 753 -20.45 28.85 44.25
N THR A 754 -19.32 28.90 43.53
CA THR A 754 -17.95 28.46 43.92
C THR A 754 -17.70 26.98 44.30
N SER A 755 -16.62 26.43 43.73
CA SER A 755 -15.91 25.19 44.13
C SER A 755 -16.29 23.88 43.42
N TRP A 756 -16.36 23.84 42.07
CA TRP A 756 -16.30 22.56 41.33
C TRP A 756 -15.54 22.62 39.98
N GLU A 757 -14.74 23.66 39.74
CA GLU A 757 -14.08 23.90 38.43
C GLU A 757 -12.64 23.36 38.29
N ALA A 758 -12.13 22.51 39.18
CA ALA A 758 -10.70 22.12 39.14
C ALA A 758 -10.39 20.67 38.75
N GLU A 759 -11.35 19.75 38.62
CA GLU A 759 -11.04 18.30 38.53
C GLU A 759 -11.51 17.58 37.25
N LYS A 760 -12.09 18.26 36.27
CA LYS A 760 -12.60 17.59 35.05
C LYS A 760 -12.04 18.07 33.71
N MET A 761 -11.10 19.02 33.73
CA MET A 761 -10.47 19.52 32.49
C MET A 761 -9.16 18.81 32.13
N GLU A 762 -8.68 17.88 32.96
CA GLU A 762 -7.46 17.10 32.70
C GLU A 762 -7.74 15.71 32.11
N ASP A 763 -8.98 15.21 32.24
CA ASP A 763 -9.35 13.82 31.89
C ASP A 763 -9.88 13.65 30.44
N SER A 764 -10.01 14.72 29.65
CA SER A 764 -10.50 14.64 28.26
C SER A 764 -9.42 14.79 27.17
N LEU A 765 -8.14 14.82 27.57
CA LEU A 765 -6.98 14.93 26.67
C LEU A 765 -6.21 13.61 26.44
N HIS A 766 -6.70 12.49 26.97
CA HIS A 766 -6.07 11.17 26.84
C HIS A 766 -6.95 10.10 26.17
N GLU A 767 -7.59 10.43 25.03
CA GLU A 767 -8.16 9.42 24.13
C GLU A 767 -7.86 9.74 22.66
N LEU A 768 -6.58 9.70 22.31
CA LEU A 768 -6.13 9.48 20.94
C LEU A 768 -4.97 8.47 20.96
N VAL A 769 -5.31 7.20 21.14
CA VAL A 769 -4.44 6.07 20.77
C VAL A 769 -5.09 5.39 19.57
N THR A 770 -4.63 5.78 18.39
CA THR A 770 -4.90 5.14 17.11
C THR A 770 -4.11 3.83 17.01
N VAL A 771 -4.61 2.91 16.19
CA VAL A 771 -4.25 1.48 16.12
C VAL A 771 -2.88 1.21 15.45
N ASP A 772 -1.87 2.03 15.75
CA ASP A 772 -0.47 1.82 15.33
C ASP A 772 0.48 1.46 16.48
N ASP A 773 -0.01 1.36 17.72
CA ASP A 773 0.80 0.98 18.89
C ASP A 773 0.91 -0.54 19.11
N LEU A 774 1.36 -1.28 18.08
CA LEU A 774 1.97 -2.61 18.26
C LEU A 774 3.47 -2.55 18.56
N ASP A 775 3.99 -1.38 18.92
CA ASP A 775 5.36 -1.20 19.44
C ASP A 775 5.40 -0.98 20.97
N GLY A 776 4.40 -1.50 21.69
CA GLY A 776 4.43 -1.69 23.14
C GLY A 776 5.36 -2.83 23.55
N TYR A 777 6.68 -2.60 23.53
CA TYR A 777 7.63 -3.48 24.18
C TYR A 777 7.61 -3.27 25.69
N ASP A 778 7.44 -4.37 26.45
CA ASP A 778 7.98 -4.48 27.80
C ASP A 778 9.45 -4.07 27.76
N SER A 779 9.80 -3.07 28.57
CA SER A 779 11.15 -2.57 28.72
C SER A 779 12.08 -3.66 29.25
N GLU A 780 13.37 -3.59 28.91
CA GLU A 780 14.42 -4.53 29.33
C GLU A 780 14.53 -4.67 30.86
N GLY A 781 13.98 -3.72 31.64
CA GLY A 781 13.92 -3.75 33.10
C GLY A 781 12.90 -4.74 33.68
N ASP A 782 11.81 -5.03 32.98
CA ASP A 782 10.73 -5.90 33.50
C ASP A 782 11.03 -7.39 33.35
N TYR A 783 12.01 -7.76 32.51
CA TYR A 783 12.45 -9.14 32.33
C TYR A 783 13.33 -9.65 33.48
N TYR A 784 14.04 -8.76 34.18
CA TYR A 784 14.93 -9.14 35.29
C TYR A 784 14.31 -9.02 36.69
N GLN A 785 13.03 -8.65 36.81
CA GLN A 785 12.34 -8.55 38.11
C GLN A 785 11.15 -9.49 38.29
N ARG A 786 11.01 -10.55 37.48
CA ARG A 786 9.98 -11.56 37.70
C ARG A 786 10.48 -12.99 37.70
#